data_AF-A0A432LQX5-F1
#
_entry.id   AF-A0A432LQX5-F1
#
_cell.length_a   1.000
_cell.length_b   1.000
_cell.length_c   1.000
_cell.angle_alpha   90.00
_cell.angle_beta   90.00
_cell.angle_gamma   90.00
#
_symmetry.space_group_name_H-M   'P 1'
#
loop_
_entity.id
_entity.type
_entity.pdbx_description
1 polymer ?
#
loop_
_entity_poly.entity_id
_entity_poly.type
_entity_poly.pdbx_seq_one_letter_code
_entity_poly.pdbx_strand_id
1 'polypeptide(L)'
;MKFGGTSVATLPRWQNIRELVASRRAEGARVVVVVSALTGITDALKHLCTQDDKGKRIEAAKAIAQRHYDLLDHMQLAVPDTLASRLSELAKLAEEGPASLGELAWSAQVQAQGELMSSSLGAAFLTHSGLATQWVDARDCLAAIALPNQNERTKLLSAMVEAKPDPSLNARLARLGDVFITQGFIARESKGRTVLLGRGGSDTSASYFGALLKAQRVEIWTDVAGMFTANPRQVPGARLLQKLDYEEAQEIASTGAKVLHPRCLSPLREPRVPMLIKDTNRPELEGTVIGPEVREHAPSVKAISARKGLTLVSMESVGMWQQVGFLADVFTHFKQHGLSVDLISSAETNVTVSLDPTENLLDSDAVAALASDLAKSCRVKVIAPCAAITLVGRGMRSMLHTLSSVLAEFGQLRVHLISQSSNNLNLTFVVDESVVDELVPRLHEMLITAGALRTDDSALFGSSWQSLYGSGETVVAADAWWRTACRDELLALGVQATPRYVYHLPTVRRQARELKSLGSVDRLHYAVKANTHPAILRALAEEGFGFECVSPGELKAVMAAVPESAPLLFTPNFAPREDYAWAFTTRATVSLDSLYPLEHWGDVFRGREIVLRIDLGRGLGHHEKVRTGGSGSKFGLPVEQIDAFLRLADTYNVTVRGLHAHLGSGILDAKHWGEVYGQLASLAERIGSVDFLDIGGGLGVPSHPGEARLDIAALDEVLRKVKSAYPHYKLWMEPGRYLVADAGVLITRVTQQKGKGSWRYLGVDTGMNSLIRPALYDAWHEIVNLTRLDEPATALYQVVGPICESGDVIGSDRRLPEAKEGDVMLIAQAGAYGKVMSSPYNLRDEAEEIILE
;
A
#
# COMPACT_ATOMS: atom_id res chain seq x y z
N MET A 1 -0.31 29.93 0.05
CA MET A 1 -0.15 28.90 1.09
C MET A 1 -1.48 28.75 1.80
N LYS A 2 -2.00 27.53 1.96
CA LYS A 2 -3.27 27.26 2.64
C LYS A 2 -3.02 26.49 3.92
N PHE A 3 -3.71 26.88 4.99
CA PHE A 3 -3.69 26.20 6.28
C PHE A 3 -5.10 25.76 6.68
N GLY A 4 -5.23 24.48 7.06
CA GLY A 4 -6.50 23.92 7.53
C GLY A 4 -6.87 24.37 8.94
N GLY A 5 -8.08 24.03 9.40
CA GLY A 5 -8.58 24.45 10.70
C GLY A 5 -7.73 23.98 11.88
N THR A 6 -7.13 22.79 11.76
CA THR A 6 -6.15 22.28 12.73
C THR A 6 -4.92 23.19 12.76
N SER A 7 -4.33 23.49 11.61
CA SER A 7 -3.14 24.36 11.49
C SER A 7 -3.34 25.77 12.06
N VAL A 8 -4.57 26.27 12.21
CA VAL A 8 -4.83 27.62 12.78
C VAL A 8 -5.42 27.60 14.19
N ALA A 9 -5.50 26.44 14.84
CA ALA A 9 -6.24 26.31 16.11
C ALA A 9 -5.50 26.82 17.37
N THR A 10 -4.17 26.91 17.35
CA THR A 10 -3.36 27.15 18.56
C THR A 10 -2.17 28.07 18.28
N LEU A 11 -1.67 28.75 19.31
CA LEU A 11 -0.50 29.64 19.21
C LEU A 11 0.75 28.96 18.59
N PRO A 12 1.18 27.75 19.03
CA PRO A 12 2.35 27.10 18.42
C PRO A 12 2.20 26.89 16.92
N ARG A 13 0.99 26.56 16.44
CA ARG A 13 0.77 26.37 15.01
C ARG A 13 0.80 27.68 14.24
N TRP A 14 0.32 28.77 14.83
CA TRP A 14 0.48 30.12 14.27
C TRP A 14 1.94 30.58 14.23
N GLN A 15 2.77 30.19 15.21
CA GLN A 15 4.22 30.42 15.16
C GLN A 15 4.87 29.67 13.99
N ASN A 16 4.48 28.41 13.74
CA ASN A 16 4.91 27.67 12.55
C ASN A 16 4.47 28.38 11.25
N ILE A 17 3.22 28.83 11.17
CA ILE A 17 2.71 29.59 10.01
C ILE A 17 3.59 30.83 9.77
N ARG A 18 3.90 31.59 10.82
CA ARG A 18 4.78 32.77 10.73
C ARG A 18 6.15 32.40 10.14
N GLU A 19 6.78 31.34 10.63
CA GLU A 19 8.10 30.90 10.16
C GLU A 19 8.07 30.45 8.70
N LEU A 20 7.04 29.71 8.32
CA LEU A 20 6.83 29.27 6.94
C LEU A 20 6.64 30.48 5.99
N VAL A 21 5.84 31.46 6.38
CA VAL A 21 5.63 32.69 5.60
C VAL A 21 6.93 33.49 5.50
N ALA A 22 7.67 33.63 6.59
CA ALA A 22 8.96 34.33 6.60
C ALA A 22 9.99 33.64 5.70
N SER A 23 10.06 32.31 5.72
CA SER A 23 10.94 31.51 4.88
C SER A 23 10.65 31.73 3.38
N ARG A 24 9.38 31.70 2.96
CA ARG A 24 9.01 31.97 1.55
C ARG A 24 9.29 33.41 1.13
N ARG A 25 9.11 34.36 2.04
CA ARG A 25 9.48 35.76 1.77
C ARG A 25 10.99 35.91 1.59
N ALA A 26 11.81 35.19 2.37
CA ALA A 26 13.26 35.17 2.22
C ALA A 26 13.71 34.54 0.89
N GLU A 27 12.94 33.60 0.34
CA GLU A 27 13.10 33.06 -1.02
C GLU A 27 12.73 34.08 -2.13
N GLY A 28 12.27 35.29 -1.77
CA GLY A 28 11.84 36.33 -2.70
C GLY A 28 10.38 36.22 -3.17
N ALA A 29 9.58 35.35 -2.56
CA ALA A 29 8.18 35.18 -2.93
C ALA A 29 7.25 36.20 -2.24
N ARG A 30 6.21 36.63 -2.96
CA ARG A 30 5.03 37.27 -2.38
C ARG A 30 4.02 36.22 -1.95
N VAL A 31 3.53 36.30 -0.72
CA VAL A 31 2.80 35.21 -0.08
C VAL A 31 1.36 35.62 0.17
N VAL A 32 0.42 34.83 -0.35
CA VAL A 32 -1.00 34.87 0.04
C VAL A 32 -1.29 33.67 0.93
N VAL A 33 -1.68 33.94 2.17
CA VAL A 33 -2.08 32.96 3.17
C VAL A 33 -3.60 32.79 3.13
N VAL A 34 -4.08 31.58 2.88
CA VAL A 34 -5.50 31.23 2.89
C VAL A 34 -5.77 30.38 4.13
N VAL A 35 -6.70 30.79 4.99
CA VAL A 35 -7.00 30.05 6.22
C VAL A 35 -8.44 29.56 6.27
N SER A 36 -8.62 28.38 6.85
CA SER A 36 -9.94 27.88 7.27
C SER A 36 -10.36 28.49 8.62
N ALA A 37 -11.62 28.27 9.01
CA ALA A 37 -12.04 28.51 10.40
C ALA A 37 -11.27 27.63 11.39
N LEU A 38 -11.19 28.03 12.66
CA LEU A 38 -10.58 27.21 13.72
C LEU A 38 -11.26 25.83 13.80
N THR A 39 -10.52 24.78 14.17
CA THR A 39 -11.07 23.42 14.29
C THR A 39 -12.41 23.38 15.03
N GLY A 40 -13.44 22.80 14.41
CA GLY A 40 -14.78 22.65 14.99
C GLY A 40 -15.67 23.90 14.93
N ILE A 41 -15.18 25.07 14.51
CA ILE A 41 -16.00 26.28 14.38
C ILE A 41 -16.99 26.17 13.22
N THR A 42 -16.57 25.66 12.07
CA THR A 42 -17.48 25.47 10.92
C THR A 42 -18.65 24.53 11.27
N ASP A 43 -18.39 23.47 12.03
CA ASP A 43 -19.45 22.55 12.47
C ASP A 43 -20.36 23.18 13.52
N ALA A 44 -19.81 23.95 14.45
CA ALA A 44 -20.60 24.75 15.39
C ALA A 44 -21.49 25.78 14.68
N LEU A 45 -20.99 26.43 13.62
CA LEU A 45 -21.76 27.38 12.80
C LEU A 45 -22.87 26.66 12.01
N LYS A 46 -22.60 25.49 11.44
CA LYS A 46 -23.64 24.67 10.81
C LYS A 46 -24.71 24.24 11.80
N HIS A 47 -24.30 23.82 12.99
CA HIS A 47 -25.23 23.45 14.05
C HIS A 47 -26.08 24.64 14.51
N LEU A 48 -25.49 25.83 14.62
CA LEU A 48 -26.23 27.08 14.86
C LEU A 48 -27.29 27.30 13.78
N CYS A 49 -26.97 27.06 12.51
CA CYS A 49 -27.92 27.20 11.42
C CYS A 49 -29.11 26.24 11.49
N THR A 50 -28.98 25.10 12.17
CA THR A 50 -30.08 24.12 12.35
C THR A 50 -30.94 24.37 13.59
N GLN A 51 -30.63 25.39 14.41
CA GLN A 51 -31.40 25.70 15.61
C GLN A 51 -32.56 26.66 15.31
N ASP A 52 -33.78 26.22 15.58
CA ASP A 52 -34.99 27.06 15.44
C ASP A 52 -35.14 28.06 16.61
N ASP A 53 -34.62 27.71 17.79
CA ASP A 53 -34.71 28.53 19.00
C ASP A 53 -33.71 29.70 19.01
N LYS A 54 -34.21 30.93 19.17
CA LYS A 54 -33.40 32.16 19.20
C LYS A 54 -32.38 32.15 20.35
N GLY A 55 -32.77 31.66 21.54
CA GLY A 55 -31.89 31.60 22.71
C GLY A 55 -30.67 30.70 22.46
N LYS A 56 -30.93 29.49 21.95
CA LYS A 56 -29.88 28.51 21.58
C LYS A 56 -28.94 29.04 20.50
N ARG A 57 -29.46 29.77 19.49
CA ARG A 57 -28.60 30.41 18.46
C ARG A 57 -27.64 31.43 19.08
N ILE A 58 -28.14 32.28 19.98
CA ILE A 58 -27.33 33.31 20.65
C ILE A 58 -26.27 32.66 21.56
N GLU A 59 -26.63 31.62 22.30
CA GLU A 59 -25.66 30.87 23.13
C GLU A 59 -24.56 30.22 22.28
N ALA A 60 -24.93 29.58 21.16
CA ALA A 60 -23.96 29.01 20.24
C ALA A 60 -23.00 30.07 19.67
N ALA A 61 -23.52 31.25 19.29
CA ALA A 61 -22.70 32.37 18.82
C ALA A 61 -21.73 32.87 19.90
N LYS A 62 -22.17 32.96 21.17
CA LYS A 62 -21.31 33.33 22.30
C LYS A 62 -20.21 32.30 22.54
N ALA A 63 -20.53 31.01 22.48
CA ALA A 63 -19.53 29.94 22.63
C ALA A 63 -18.47 30.00 21.52
N ILE A 64 -18.89 30.29 20.28
CA ILE A 64 -17.97 30.51 19.15
C ILE A 64 -17.09 31.74 19.39
N ALA A 65 -17.66 32.85 19.86
CA ALA A 65 -16.91 34.07 20.19
C ALA A 65 -15.87 33.81 21.29
N GLN A 66 -16.24 33.09 22.35
CA GLN A 66 -15.34 32.78 23.46
C GLN A 66 -14.07 32.05 22.99
N ARG A 67 -14.20 31.07 22.08
CA ARG A 67 -13.04 30.35 21.53
C ARG A 67 -12.05 31.26 20.79
N HIS A 68 -12.52 32.37 20.21
CA HIS A 68 -11.65 33.35 19.55
C HIS A 68 -10.98 34.28 20.57
N TYR A 69 -11.70 34.67 21.63
CA TYR A 69 -11.11 35.41 22.75
C TYR A 69 -10.04 34.59 23.46
N ASP A 70 -10.29 33.31 23.78
CA ASP A 70 -9.31 32.43 24.42
C ASP A 70 -8.01 32.32 23.60
N LEU A 71 -8.12 32.28 22.26
CA LEU A 71 -6.96 32.24 21.38
C LEU A 71 -6.21 33.59 21.35
N LEU A 72 -6.93 34.72 21.33
CA LEU A 72 -6.32 36.04 21.43
C LEU A 72 -5.54 36.21 22.74
N ASP A 73 -6.12 35.74 23.85
CA ASP A 73 -5.49 35.80 25.17
C ASP A 73 -4.20 34.97 25.19
N HIS A 74 -4.24 33.75 24.64
CA HIS A 74 -3.03 32.94 24.46
C HIS A 74 -1.98 33.62 23.58
N MET A 75 -2.40 34.33 22.52
CA MET A 75 -1.51 35.10 21.65
C MET A 75 -1.04 36.42 22.26
N GLN A 76 -1.59 36.84 23.40
CA GLN A 76 -1.34 38.12 24.06
C GLN A 76 -1.62 39.34 23.16
N LEU A 77 -2.71 39.26 22.38
CA LEU A 77 -3.12 40.31 21.45
C LEU A 77 -4.37 41.04 21.95
N ALA A 78 -4.42 42.35 21.75
CA ALA A 78 -5.67 43.10 21.84
C ALA A 78 -6.62 42.68 20.70
N VAL A 79 -7.93 42.75 20.94
CA VAL A 79 -8.95 42.44 19.93
C VAL A 79 -8.83 43.42 18.75
N PRO A 80 -8.49 42.97 17.54
CA PRO A 80 -8.43 43.85 16.37
C PRO A 80 -9.82 44.36 15.98
N ASP A 81 -9.93 45.61 15.51
CA ASP A 81 -11.21 46.20 15.07
C ASP A 81 -11.92 45.33 14.01
N THR A 82 -11.15 44.72 13.11
CA THR A 82 -11.67 43.80 12.10
C THR A 82 -12.33 42.59 12.72
N LEU A 83 -11.74 41.98 13.74
CA LEU A 83 -12.31 40.84 14.45
C LEU A 83 -13.51 41.24 15.32
N ALA A 84 -13.42 42.38 16.01
CA ALA A 84 -14.53 42.91 16.81
C ALA A 84 -15.79 43.13 15.95
N SER A 85 -15.62 43.68 14.74
CA SER A 85 -16.71 43.84 13.78
C SER A 85 -17.32 42.49 13.36
N ARG A 86 -16.52 41.43 13.14
CA ARG A 86 -17.02 40.10 12.77
C ARG A 86 -17.75 39.40 13.91
N LEU A 87 -17.25 39.53 15.14
CA LEU A 87 -17.92 38.99 16.33
C LEU A 87 -19.28 39.65 16.56
N SER A 88 -19.36 40.98 16.38
CA SER A 88 -20.62 41.72 16.43
C SER A 88 -21.59 41.29 15.33
N GLU A 89 -21.10 41.06 14.11
CA GLU A 89 -21.93 40.61 12.99
C GLU A 89 -22.48 39.19 13.23
N LEU A 90 -21.67 38.27 13.76
CA LEU A 90 -22.14 36.94 14.13
C LEU A 90 -23.25 37.00 15.20
N ALA A 91 -23.09 37.84 16.22
CA ALA A 91 -24.10 38.04 17.25
C ALA A 91 -25.42 38.56 16.65
N LYS A 92 -25.33 39.53 15.74
CA LYS A 92 -26.50 40.07 15.02
C LYS A 92 -27.18 39.01 14.17
N LEU A 93 -26.43 38.23 13.38
CA LEU A 93 -26.97 37.15 12.55
C LEU A 93 -27.66 36.06 13.37
N ALA A 94 -27.12 35.72 14.55
CA ALA A 94 -27.74 34.78 15.48
C ALA A 94 -29.07 35.33 16.06
N GLU A 95 -29.13 36.63 16.27
CA GLU A 95 -30.31 37.32 16.79
C GLU A 95 -31.45 37.41 15.76
N GLU A 96 -31.13 37.82 14.53
CA GLU A 96 -32.08 38.04 13.44
C GLU A 96 -32.62 36.72 12.84
N GLY A 97 -31.79 35.67 12.82
CA GLY A 97 -32.15 34.37 12.24
C GLY A 97 -32.40 34.43 10.72
N PRO A 98 -32.96 33.35 10.12
CA PRO A 98 -33.09 33.24 8.67
C PRO A 98 -34.21 34.09 8.04
N ALA A 99 -35.07 34.74 8.83
CA ALA A 99 -36.32 35.34 8.37
C ALA A 99 -36.14 36.47 7.34
N SER A 100 -35.07 37.27 7.45
CA SER A 100 -34.81 38.43 6.58
C SER A 100 -34.11 38.06 5.26
N LEU A 101 -33.23 37.06 5.29
CA LEU A 101 -32.32 36.71 4.18
C LEU A 101 -32.74 35.42 3.46
N GLY A 102 -33.62 34.61 4.06
CA GLY A 102 -33.90 33.24 3.66
C GLY A 102 -32.86 32.26 4.21
N GLU A 103 -33.28 31.03 4.50
CA GLU A 103 -32.50 30.02 5.22
C GLU A 103 -31.12 29.76 4.62
N LEU A 104 -31.04 29.58 3.30
CA LEU A 104 -29.80 29.26 2.60
C LEU A 104 -28.80 30.43 2.58
N ALA A 105 -29.27 31.65 2.31
CA ALA A 105 -28.40 32.83 2.23
C ALA A 105 -27.94 33.27 3.61
N TRP A 106 -28.80 33.16 4.63
CA TRP A 106 -28.43 33.36 6.02
C TRP A 106 -27.39 32.33 6.46
N SER A 107 -27.60 31.05 6.16
CA SER A 107 -26.65 29.99 6.49
C SER A 107 -25.28 30.21 5.82
N ALA A 108 -25.25 30.71 4.58
CA ALA A 108 -24.01 31.10 3.91
C ALA A 108 -23.27 32.23 4.64
N GLN A 109 -23.99 33.27 5.08
CA GLN A 109 -23.39 34.39 5.82
C GLN A 109 -22.89 33.98 7.21
N VAL A 110 -23.65 33.17 7.94
CA VAL A 110 -23.25 32.65 9.26
C VAL A 110 -21.99 31.81 9.13
N GLN A 111 -21.97 30.83 8.22
CA GLN A 111 -20.82 29.94 8.06
C GLN A 111 -19.57 30.70 7.61
N ALA A 112 -19.71 31.73 6.77
CA ALA A 112 -18.59 32.57 6.33
C ALA A 112 -17.88 33.32 7.48
N GLN A 113 -18.55 33.55 8.62
CA GLN A 113 -17.92 34.22 9.75
C GLN A 113 -16.74 33.43 10.31
N GLY A 114 -16.74 32.09 10.21
CA GLY A 114 -15.66 31.25 10.71
C GLY A 114 -14.29 31.64 10.15
N GLU A 115 -14.18 31.69 8.82
CA GLU A 115 -12.95 32.08 8.12
C GLU A 115 -12.67 33.58 8.22
N LEU A 116 -13.71 34.43 8.25
CA LEU A 116 -13.54 35.88 8.44
C LEU A 116 -12.90 36.19 9.80
N MET A 117 -13.33 35.51 10.87
CA MET A 117 -12.75 35.68 12.20
C MET A 117 -11.33 35.12 12.27
N SER A 118 -11.08 33.90 11.77
CA SER A 118 -9.75 33.27 11.85
C SER A 118 -8.69 34.04 11.05
N SER A 119 -9.04 34.52 9.85
CA SER A 119 -8.13 35.34 9.02
C SER A 119 -7.86 36.71 9.63
N SER A 120 -8.87 37.35 10.25
CA SER A 120 -8.70 38.66 10.91
C SER A 120 -7.75 38.54 12.10
N LEU A 121 -7.92 37.50 12.92
CA LEU A 121 -7.04 37.16 14.04
C LEU A 121 -5.61 36.86 13.53
N GLY A 122 -5.50 36.05 12.49
CA GLY A 122 -4.21 35.71 11.86
C GLY A 122 -3.45 36.92 11.33
N ALA A 123 -4.14 37.90 10.73
CA ALA A 123 -3.52 39.13 10.24
C ALA A 123 -2.87 39.93 11.38
N ALA A 124 -3.60 40.07 12.49
CA ALA A 124 -3.11 40.77 13.67
C ALA A 124 -1.91 40.04 14.29
N PHE A 125 -1.99 38.71 14.41
CA PHE A 125 -0.89 37.90 14.94
C PHE A 125 0.39 38.00 14.10
N LEU A 126 0.29 37.83 12.78
CA LEU A 126 1.46 37.90 11.90
C LEU A 126 2.10 39.29 11.92
N THR A 127 1.28 40.35 11.94
CA THR A 127 1.76 41.73 12.02
C THR A 127 2.44 42.02 13.36
N HIS A 128 1.83 41.61 14.48
CA HIS A 128 2.43 41.73 15.81
C HIS A 128 3.75 40.95 15.92
N SER A 129 3.86 39.82 15.21
CA SER A 129 5.04 38.95 15.21
C SER A 129 6.14 39.38 14.23
N GLY A 130 6.08 40.61 13.69
CA GLY A 130 7.11 41.20 12.84
C GLY A 130 6.95 40.97 11.32
N LEU A 131 5.83 40.40 10.87
CA LEU A 131 5.50 40.26 9.45
C LEU A 131 4.36 41.20 9.07
N ALA A 132 4.68 42.34 8.46
CA ALA A 132 3.68 43.29 7.96
C ALA A 132 2.70 42.60 6.99
N THR A 133 1.50 42.27 7.48
CA THR A 133 0.54 41.40 6.80
C THR A 133 -0.74 42.17 6.51
N GLN A 134 -1.18 42.16 5.26
CA GLN A 134 -2.42 42.81 4.84
C GLN A 134 -3.59 41.81 4.88
N TRP A 135 -4.68 42.15 5.57
CA TRP A 135 -5.91 41.38 5.54
C TRP A 135 -6.74 41.71 4.30
N VAL A 136 -7.12 40.70 3.53
CA VAL A 136 -7.93 40.84 2.32
C VAL A 136 -9.21 40.01 2.46
N ASP A 137 -10.35 40.60 2.08
CA ASP A 137 -11.60 39.86 2.02
C ASP A 137 -11.65 39.03 0.71
N ALA A 138 -11.78 37.72 0.84
CA ALA A 138 -11.81 36.80 -0.31
C ALA A 138 -12.96 37.13 -1.25
N ARG A 139 -14.07 37.68 -0.74
CA ARG A 139 -15.26 38.07 -1.51
C ARG A 139 -15.00 39.26 -2.44
N ASP A 140 -13.90 39.98 -2.26
CA ASP A 140 -13.49 41.08 -3.14
C ASP A 140 -12.53 40.61 -4.24
N CYS A 141 -12.14 39.33 -4.21
CA CYS A 141 -11.22 38.72 -5.17
C CYS A 141 -11.87 37.54 -5.91
N LEU A 142 -12.76 36.81 -5.24
CA LEU A 142 -13.39 35.59 -5.75
C LEU A 142 -14.86 35.87 -6.12
N ALA A 143 -15.10 36.05 -7.42
CA ALA A 143 -16.43 36.23 -7.98
C ALA A 143 -17.02 34.87 -8.42
N ALA A 144 -18.16 34.50 -7.84
CA ALA A 144 -18.85 33.27 -8.17
C ALA A 144 -19.56 33.36 -9.52
N ILE A 145 -19.48 32.29 -10.30
CA ILE A 145 -20.16 32.11 -11.58
C ILE A 145 -21.40 31.23 -11.42
N ALA A 146 -22.45 31.55 -12.18
CA ALA A 146 -23.64 30.72 -12.24
C ALA A 146 -23.46 29.60 -13.29
N LEU A 147 -23.64 28.35 -12.89
CA LEU A 147 -23.64 27.22 -13.84
C LEU A 147 -25.08 26.85 -14.26
N PRO A 148 -25.26 26.31 -15.48
CA PRO A 148 -26.56 25.84 -15.95
C PRO A 148 -27.15 24.76 -15.01
N ASN A 149 -28.47 24.76 -14.84
CA ASN A 149 -29.23 23.71 -14.14
C ASN A 149 -28.90 23.48 -12.65
N GLN A 150 -28.28 24.43 -11.97
CA GLN A 150 -28.04 24.33 -10.51
C GLN A 150 -29.29 24.70 -9.70
N ASN A 151 -29.55 23.94 -8.63
CA ASN A 151 -30.53 24.32 -7.61
C ASN A 151 -30.01 25.48 -6.73
N GLU A 152 -30.91 26.20 -6.06
CA GLU A 152 -30.55 27.38 -5.24
C GLU A 152 -29.56 27.03 -4.11
N ARG A 153 -29.66 25.84 -3.52
CA ARG A 153 -28.73 25.35 -2.49
C ARG A 153 -27.30 25.26 -3.02
N THR A 154 -27.10 24.68 -4.21
CA THR A 154 -25.79 24.55 -4.84
C THR A 154 -25.21 25.91 -5.20
N LYS A 155 -26.05 26.83 -5.72
CA LYS A 155 -25.63 28.19 -6.07
C LYS A 155 -25.09 28.96 -4.86
N LEU A 156 -25.72 28.81 -3.69
CA LEU A 156 -25.35 29.58 -2.49
C LEU A 156 -24.33 28.88 -1.60
N LEU A 157 -24.35 27.55 -1.50
CA LEU A 157 -23.52 26.79 -0.55
C LEU A 157 -22.39 25.99 -1.21
N SER A 158 -22.34 25.91 -2.55
CA SER A 158 -21.31 25.16 -3.30
C SER A 158 -20.97 25.83 -4.64
N ALA A 159 -20.81 27.16 -4.60
CA ALA A 159 -20.49 27.99 -5.74
C ALA A 159 -19.14 27.64 -6.40
N MET A 160 -18.96 28.08 -7.65
CA MET A 160 -17.70 27.99 -8.39
C MET A 160 -17.23 29.38 -8.79
N VAL A 161 -15.93 29.56 -8.98
CA VAL A 161 -15.29 30.82 -9.37
C VAL A 161 -14.62 30.62 -10.72
N GLU A 162 -14.58 31.66 -11.56
CA GLU A 162 -13.83 31.58 -12.81
C GLU A 162 -12.31 31.56 -12.53
N ALA A 163 -11.65 30.48 -12.94
CA ALA A 163 -10.24 30.20 -12.62
C ALA A 163 -9.26 30.67 -13.72
N LYS A 164 -9.46 31.87 -14.26
CA LYS A 164 -8.57 32.45 -15.28
C LYS A 164 -7.60 33.46 -14.68
N PRO A 165 -6.33 33.53 -15.13
CA PRO A 165 -5.42 34.57 -14.67
C PRO A 165 -5.99 35.98 -14.82
N ASP A 166 -5.93 36.77 -13.74
CA ASP A 166 -6.37 38.16 -13.68
C ASP A 166 -5.17 39.07 -13.38
N PRO A 167 -4.54 39.65 -14.42
CA PRO A 167 -3.42 40.57 -14.27
C PRO A 167 -3.76 41.82 -13.47
N SER A 168 -5.04 42.26 -13.47
CA SER A 168 -5.46 43.46 -12.76
C SER A 168 -5.50 43.23 -11.25
N LEU A 169 -6.01 42.07 -10.82
CA LEU A 169 -5.98 41.65 -9.41
C LEU A 169 -4.55 41.46 -8.93
N ASN A 170 -3.69 40.81 -9.72
CA ASN A 170 -2.28 40.63 -9.39
C ASN A 170 -1.57 41.98 -9.21
N ALA A 171 -1.73 42.92 -10.16
CA ALA A 171 -1.15 44.25 -10.07
C ALA A 171 -1.68 45.05 -8.87
N ARG A 172 -2.97 44.89 -8.52
CA ARG A 172 -3.57 45.53 -7.35
C ARG A 172 -2.95 45.03 -6.05
N LEU A 173 -2.85 43.72 -5.86
CA LEU A 173 -2.24 43.14 -4.66
C LEU A 173 -0.75 43.50 -4.59
N ALA A 174 -0.02 43.43 -5.70
CA ALA A 174 1.40 43.79 -5.77
C ALA A 174 1.73 45.21 -5.27
N ARG A 175 0.78 46.16 -5.33
CA ARG A 175 0.95 47.53 -4.82
C ARG A 175 0.69 47.66 -3.31
N LEU A 176 -0.03 46.71 -2.71
CA LEU A 176 -0.45 46.76 -1.31
C LEU A 176 0.59 46.18 -0.35
N GLY A 177 1.45 45.27 -0.81
CA GLY A 177 2.49 44.66 0.00
C GLY A 177 2.95 43.29 -0.53
N ASP A 178 3.69 42.57 0.30
CA ASP A 178 4.26 41.26 -0.05
C ASP A 178 3.59 40.08 0.68
N VAL A 179 2.93 40.33 1.82
CA VAL A 179 2.29 39.29 2.63
C VAL A 179 0.81 39.63 2.83
N PHE A 180 -0.04 38.71 2.43
CA PHE A 180 -1.49 38.83 2.53
C PHE A 180 -2.06 37.65 3.29
N ILE A 181 -3.15 37.88 4.02
CA ILE A 181 -3.98 36.81 4.58
C ILE A 181 -5.43 37.02 4.18
N THR A 182 -6.08 35.94 3.78
CA THR A 182 -7.45 35.91 3.27
C THR A 182 -8.17 34.65 3.72
N GLN A 183 -9.48 34.64 3.54
CA GLN A 183 -10.37 33.53 3.89
C GLN A 183 -10.32 32.44 2.83
N GLY A 184 -10.44 31.19 3.27
CA GLY A 184 -10.91 30.11 2.42
C GLY A 184 -12.44 30.04 2.37
N PHE A 185 -12.98 29.06 1.64
CA PHE A 185 -14.38 28.63 1.66
C PHE A 185 -15.44 29.62 1.15
N ILE A 186 -15.15 30.91 1.05
CA ILE A 186 -16.14 31.96 0.76
C ILE A 186 -15.84 32.69 -0.56
N ALA A 187 -16.90 33.16 -1.23
CA ALA A 187 -16.85 33.97 -2.44
C ALA A 187 -18.06 34.94 -2.52
N ARG A 188 -18.10 35.80 -3.55
CA ARG A 188 -19.19 36.75 -3.78
C ARG A 188 -19.94 36.46 -5.07
N GLU A 189 -21.26 36.41 -5.02
CA GLU A 189 -22.11 36.32 -6.21
C GLU A 189 -22.28 37.70 -6.89
N SER A 190 -22.70 37.72 -8.15
CA SER A 190 -22.99 38.94 -8.93
C SER A 190 -23.96 39.93 -8.27
N LYS A 191 -24.89 39.45 -7.44
CA LYS A 191 -25.81 40.29 -6.64
C LYS A 191 -25.22 40.82 -5.33
N GLY A 192 -23.92 40.61 -5.11
CA GLY A 192 -23.18 41.04 -3.93
C GLY A 192 -23.31 40.15 -2.69
N ARG A 193 -24.10 39.07 -2.77
CA ARG A 193 -24.33 38.13 -1.66
C ARG A 193 -23.10 37.25 -1.40
N THR A 194 -22.91 36.85 -0.14
CA THR A 194 -21.89 35.86 0.23
C THR A 194 -22.37 34.47 -0.16
N VAL A 195 -21.48 33.71 -0.80
CA VAL A 195 -21.69 32.30 -1.15
C VAL A 195 -20.53 31.46 -0.65
N LEU A 196 -20.78 30.17 -0.43
CA LEU A 196 -19.77 29.21 0.00
C LEU A 196 -19.34 28.34 -1.18
N LEU A 197 -18.10 27.84 -1.14
CA LEU A 197 -17.50 26.99 -2.18
C LEU A 197 -17.74 25.49 -1.93
N GLY A 198 -18.48 25.14 -0.89
CA GLY A 198 -18.79 23.75 -0.52
C GLY A 198 -17.65 23.03 0.18
N ARG A 199 -17.73 21.68 0.23
CA ARG A 199 -16.70 20.84 0.86
C ARG A 199 -15.33 21.07 0.20
N GLY A 200 -14.27 21.09 1.01
CA GLY A 200 -12.92 21.41 0.54
C GLY A 200 -12.77 22.86 0.04
N GLY A 201 -13.70 23.75 0.38
CA GLY A 201 -13.72 25.11 -0.17
C GLY A 201 -12.47 25.94 0.18
N SER A 202 -11.77 25.65 1.28
CA SER A 202 -10.51 26.32 1.60
C SER A 202 -9.36 25.91 0.67
N ASP A 203 -9.20 24.61 0.36
CA ASP A 203 -8.21 24.15 -0.63
C ASP A 203 -8.53 24.69 -2.02
N THR A 204 -9.83 24.70 -2.34
CA THR A 204 -10.34 25.24 -3.60
C THR A 204 -10.11 26.75 -3.71
N SER A 205 -10.26 27.50 -2.61
CA SER A 205 -9.97 28.95 -2.57
C SER A 205 -8.50 29.24 -2.86
N ALA A 206 -7.59 28.50 -2.22
CA ALA A 206 -6.15 28.64 -2.48
C ALA A 206 -5.80 28.35 -3.94
N SER A 207 -6.52 27.42 -4.54
CA SER A 207 -6.37 27.07 -5.95
C SER A 207 -6.91 28.15 -6.88
N TYR A 208 -8.05 28.76 -6.57
CA TYR A 208 -8.55 29.93 -7.29
C TYR A 208 -7.59 31.12 -7.20
N PHE A 209 -7.08 31.44 -6.00
CA PHE A 209 -6.05 32.48 -5.86
C PHE A 209 -4.78 32.13 -6.64
N GLY A 210 -4.35 30.87 -6.61
CA GLY A 210 -3.21 30.41 -7.42
C GLY A 210 -3.41 30.63 -8.91
N ALA A 211 -4.61 30.33 -9.42
CA ALA A 211 -4.99 30.52 -10.81
C ALA A 211 -5.09 32.01 -11.19
N LEU A 212 -5.87 32.79 -10.45
CA LEU A 212 -6.09 34.23 -10.68
C LEU A 212 -4.76 35.01 -10.65
N LEU A 213 -3.87 34.68 -9.72
CA LEU A 213 -2.59 35.37 -9.57
C LEU A 213 -1.48 34.80 -10.46
N LYS A 214 -1.72 33.68 -11.16
CA LYS A 214 -0.70 32.90 -11.85
C LYS A 214 0.51 32.64 -10.94
N ALA A 215 0.22 32.12 -9.75
CA ALA A 215 1.22 31.91 -8.71
C ALA A 215 2.32 30.92 -9.17
N GLN A 216 3.51 31.05 -8.61
CA GLN A 216 4.61 30.11 -8.87
C GLN A 216 4.25 28.69 -8.40
N ARG A 217 3.57 28.58 -7.25
CA ARG A 217 3.02 27.33 -6.72
C ARG A 217 1.92 27.61 -5.69
N VAL A 218 1.00 26.67 -5.52
CA VAL A 218 0.04 26.63 -4.42
C VAL A 218 0.51 25.61 -3.39
N GLU A 219 0.71 26.03 -2.14
CA GLU A 219 1.08 25.11 -1.06
C GLU A 219 -0.13 24.79 -0.19
N ILE A 220 -0.45 23.52 -0.01
CA ILE A 220 -1.48 23.01 0.91
C ILE A 220 -0.78 22.39 2.11
N TRP A 221 -0.91 23.03 3.26
CA TRP A 221 -0.32 22.58 4.51
C TRP A 221 -1.36 21.82 5.34
N THR A 222 -1.08 20.54 5.59
CA THR A 222 -1.94 19.60 6.32
C THR A 222 -1.15 18.94 7.47
N ASP A 223 -1.70 17.87 8.04
CA ASP A 223 -1.13 17.03 9.12
C ASP A 223 -0.34 15.81 8.62
N VAL A 224 -0.17 15.68 7.30
CA VAL A 224 0.58 14.61 6.63
C VAL A 224 1.45 15.19 5.53
N ALA A 225 2.57 14.52 5.23
CA ALA A 225 3.56 15.01 4.27
C ALA A 225 3.01 15.11 2.85
N GLY A 226 2.01 14.32 2.49
CA GLY A 226 1.47 14.31 1.14
C GLY A 226 0.50 13.16 0.90
N MET A 227 0.36 12.78 -0.37
CA MET A 227 -0.43 11.63 -0.81
C MET A 227 0.42 10.36 -0.74
N PHE A 228 -0.19 9.22 -0.41
CA PHE A 228 0.50 7.94 -0.26
C PHE A 228 -0.07 6.89 -1.23
N THR A 229 0.71 5.84 -1.49
CA THR A 229 0.31 4.70 -2.35
C THR A 229 -0.91 3.94 -1.83
N ALA A 230 -1.22 4.05 -0.54
CA ALA A 230 -2.41 3.51 0.09
C ALA A 230 -2.74 4.36 1.33
N ASN A 231 -3.91 4.16 1.95
CA ASN A 231 -4.24 4.79 3.22
C ASN A 231 -3.23 4.34 4.30
N PRO A 232 -2.38 5.23 4.83
CA PRO A 232 -1.29 4.82 5.71
C PRO A 232 -1.74 4.25 7.06
N ARG A 233 -2.98 4.54 7.47
CA ARG A 233 -3.57 3.98 8.70
C ARG A 233 -3.94 2.50 8.53
N GLN A 234 -4.18 2.05 7.30
CA GLN A 234 -4.49 0.66 6.97
C GLN A 234 -3.24 -0.08 6.48
N VAL A 235 -2.33 0.63 5.80
CA VAL A 235 -1.12 0.05 5.19
C VAL A 235 0.12 0.81 5.65
N PRO A 236 0.81 0.38 6.71
CA PRO A 236 2.01 1.06 7.23
C PRO A 236 3.16 1.15 6.21
N GLY A 237 3.24 0.18 5.30
CA GLY A 237 4.20 0.16 4.18
C GLY A 237 3.87 1.12 3.04
N ALA A 238 2.76 1.88 3.11
CA ALA A 238 2.39 2.83 2.08
C ALA A 238 3.48 3.89 1.89
N ARG A 239 3.89 4.15 0.66
CA ARG A 239 4.97 5.10 0.32
C ARG A 239 4.43 6.47 -0.05
N LEU A 240 5.19 7.51 0.28
CA LEU A 240 4.86 8.89 -0.13
C LEU A 240 4.95 9.02 -1.65
N LEU A 241 3.94 9.61 -2.28
CA LEU A 241 3.95 9.95 -3.71
C LEU A 241 4.62 11.32 -3.85
N GLN A 242 5.85 11.37 -4.36
CA GLN A 242 6.59 12.63 -4.48
C GLN A 242 6.08 13.50 -5.63
N LYS A 243 5.65 12.88 -6.74
CA LYS A 243 5.20 13.58 -7.94
C LYS A 243 3.99 12.89 -8.56
N LEU A 244 3.01 13.70 -8.94
CA LEU A 244 1.79 13.28 -9.64
C LEU A 244 1.42 14.33 -10.69
N ASP A 245 0.72 13.90 -11.73
CA ASP A 245 0.01 14.85 -12.57
C ASP A 245 -1.39 15.19 -11.99
N TYR A 246 -2.05 16.19 -12.58
CA TYR A 246 -3.36 16.62 -12.12
C TYR A 246 -4.45 15.55 -12.24
N GLU A 247 -4.40 14.70 -13.27
CA GLU A 247 -5.42 13.68 -13.51
C GLU A 247 -5.26 12.52 -12.52
N GLU A 248 -4.04 12.04 -12.34
CA GLU A 248 -3.69 11.02 -11.34
C GLU A 248 -4.06 11.49 -9.94
N ALA A 249 -3.66 12.71 -9.54
CA ALA A 249 -3.99 13.24 -8.24
C ALA A 249 -5.50 13.43 -8.05
N GLN A 250 -6.23 13.82 -9.10
CA GLN A 250 -7.68 13.97 -9.05
C GLN A 250 -8.38 12.62 -8.85
N GLU A 251 -7.94 11.58 -9.55
CA GLU A 251 -8.46 10.23 -9.38
C GLU A 251 -8.17 9.69 -7.98
N ILE A 252 -6.94 9.83 -7.46
CA ILE A 252 -6.61 9.37 -6.10
C ILE A 252 -7.46 10.11 -5.04
N ALA A 253 -7.64 11.43 -5.21
CA ALA A 253 -8.44 12.23 -4.29
C ALA A 253 -9.94 11.90 -4.34
N SER A 254 -10.48 11.56 -5.51
CA SER A 254 -11.90 11.21 -5.66
C SER A 254 -12.22 9.78 -5.20
N THR A 255 -11.26 8.86 -5.23
CA THR A 255 -11.47 7.43 -4.92
C THR A 255 -11.29 7.08 -3.43
N GLY A 256 -11.06 8.06 -2.56
CA GLY A 256 -11.07 7.88 -1.10
C GLY A 256 -9.86 8.45 -0.34
N ALA A 257 -8.86 9.05 -1.01
CA ALA A 257 -7.74 9.67 -0.33
C ALA A 257 -8.12 11.04 0.27
N LYS A 258 -8.31 11.10 1.59
CA LYS A 258 -8.80 12.29 2.32
C LYS A 258 -7.76 13.40 2.55
N VAL A 259 -6.66 13.44 1.77
CA VAL A 259 -5.58 14.44 1.95
C VAL A 259 -5.95 15.79 1.33
N LEU A 260 -6.63 15.77 0.18
CA LEU A 260 -7.09 16.97 -0.51
C LEU A 260 -8.50 16.75 -1.07
N HIS A 261 -9.21 17.83 -1.34
CA HIS A 261 -10.49 17.75 -2.04
C HIS A 261 -10.28 17.83 -3.56
N PRO A 262 -10.83 16.91 -4.38
CA PRO A 262 -10.53 16.84 -5.82
C PRO A 262 -10.84 18.14 -6.59
N ARG A 263 -11.87 18.88 -6.16
CA ARG A 263 -12.24 20.20 -6.74
C ARG A 263 -11.13 21.25 -6.69
N CYS A 264 -10.10 21.11 -5.85
CA CYS A 264 -9.02 22.08 -5.78
C CYS A 264 -8.00 21.94 -6.92
N LEU A 265 -7.99 20.83 -7.67
CA LEU A 265 -7.01 20.62 -8.74
C LEU A 265 -7.41 21.27 -10.05
N SER A 266 -8.70 21.27 -10.39
CA SER A 266 -9.19 21.79 -11.68
C SER A 266 -8.87 23.27 -11.93
N PRO A 267 -8.93 24.20 -10.94
CA PRO A 267 -8.56 25.61 -11.17
C PRO A 267 -7.11 25.81 -11.60
N LEU A 268 -6.21 24.89 -11.23
CA LEU A 268 -4.77 25.04 -11.47
C LEU A 268 -4.30 24.44 -12.79
N ARG A 269 -5.14 23.58 -13.40
CA ARG A 269 -4.78 22.78 -14.57
C ARG A 269 -4.54 23.63 -15.82
N GLU A 270 -5.48 24.50 -16.16
CA GLU A 270 -5.37 25.39 -17.32
C GLU A 270 -4.21 26.41 -17.19
N PRO A 271 -4.05 27.14 -16.06
CA PRO A 271 -2.92 28.05 -15.88
C PRO A 271 -1.58 27.33 -15.60
N ARG A 272 -1.57 26.00 -15.46
CA ARG A 272 -0.40 25.15 -15.20
C ARG A 272 0.36 25.53 -13.91
N VAL A 273 -0.38 25.86 -12.86
CA VAL A 273 0.21 26.25 -11.57
C VAL A 273 0.40 25.00 -10.70
N PRO A 274 1.63 24.61 -10.33
CA PRO A 274 1.85 23.41 -9.53
C PRO A 274 1.29 23.56 -8.11
N MET A 275 0.81 22.46 -7.55
CA MET A 275 0.38 22.34 -6.16
C MET A 275 1.40 21.51 -5.37
N LEU A 276 1.76 21.93 -4.17
CA LEU A 276 2.64 21.22 -3.25
C LEU A 276 1.89 20.92 -1.96
N ILE A 277 1.83 19.66 -1.56
CA ILE A 277 1.25 19.22 -0.29
C ILE A 277 2.37 18.99 0.70
N LYS A 278 2.22 19.51 1.93
CA LYS A 278 3.24 19.49 2.99
C LYS A 278 2.62 19.26 4.36
N ASP A 279 3.44 18.76 5.29
CA ASP A 279 3.10 18.65 6.71
C ASP A 279 3.45 19.93 7.46
N THR A 280 2.47 20.51 8.16
CA THR A 280 2.62 21.72 8.99
C THR A 280 3.55 21.51 10.18
N ASN A 281 3.63 20.29 10.71
CA ASN A 281 4.46 19.97 11.88
C ASN A 281 5.86 19.48 11.49
N ARG A 282 6.04 19.06 10.23
CA ARG A 282 7.30 18.51 9.69
C ARG A 282 7.62 19.12 8.32
N PRO A 283 7.88 20.44 8.27
CA PRO A 283 8.07 21.17 7.02
C PRO A 283 9.30 20.72 6.21
N GLU A 284 10.25 20.03 6.84
CA GLU A 284 11.45 19.46 6.24
C GLU A 284 11.17 18.30 5.27
N LEU A 285 10.04 17.59 5.43
CA LEU A 285 9.67 16.48 4.55
C LEU A 285 9.37 17.00 3.13
N GLU A 286 9.85 16.32 2.09
CA GLU A 286 9.73 16.80 0.70
C GLU A 286 8.28 17.06 0.26
N GLY A 287 7.39 16.14 0.61
CA GLY A 287 5.96 16.18 0.32
C GLY A 287 5.57 15.72 -1.09
N THR A 288 4.36 16.07 -1.53
CA THR A 288 3.82 15.68 -2.85
C THR A 288 3.66 16.89 -3.76
N VAL A 289 4.30 16.86 -4.94
CA VAL A 289 4.13 17.86 -6.00
C VAL A 289 3.13 17.36 -7.04
N ILE A 290 2.11 18.17 -7.33
CA ILE A 290 1.12 17.92 -8.37
C ILE A 290 1.29 18.99 -9.45
N GLY A 291 1.52 18.59 -10.70
CA GLY A 291 1.84 19.55 -11.75
C GLY A 291 1.62 19.07 -13.19
N PRO A 292 1.97 19.91 -14.18
CA PRO A 292 1.77 19.62 -15.59
C PRO A 292 2.84 18.68 -16.21
N GLU A 293 3.92 18.37 -15.49
CA GLU A 293 5.02 17.56 -16.04
C GLU A 293 4.72 16.07 -15.99
N VAL A 294 4.52 15.49 -17.19
CA VAL A 294 4.55 14.05 -17.42
C VAL A 294 5.88 13.75 -18.11
N ARG A 295 6.87 13.19 -17.39
CA ARG A 295 7.83 12.34 -18.11
C ARG A 295 7.04 11.12 -18.60
N GLU A 296 7.28 10.65 -19.82
CA GLU A 296 6.72 9.38 -20.31
C GLU A 296 7.22 8.24 -19.41
N HIS A 297 6.51 7.99 -18.31
CA HIS A 297 6.74 6.85 -17.45
C HIS A 297 6.02 5.64 -18.04
N ALA A 298 6.62 4.47 -17.87
CA ALA A 298 5.97 3.20 -18.19
C ALA A 298 4.61 3.10 -17.44
N PRO A 299 3.63 2.37 -18.01
CA PRO A 299 2.40 2.05 -17.31
C PRO A 299 2.67 1.55 -15.89
N SER A 300 2.01 2.15 -14.90
CA SER A 300 2.24 1.83 -13.49
C SER A 300 1.05 2.25 -12.63
N VAL A 301 0.70 1.40 -11.66
CA VAL A 301 -0.20 1.73 -10.56
C VAL A 301 0.54 2.67 -9.60
N LYS A 302 -0.09 3.76 -9.21
CA LYS A 302 0.44 4.76 -8.27
C LYS A 302 -0.16 4.60 -6.89
N ALA A 303 -1.46 4.31 -6.82
CA ALA A 303 -2.13 4.14 -5.53
C ALA A 303 -3.25 3.10 -5.59
N ILE A 304 -3.57 2.55 -4.41
CA ILE A 304 -4.78 1.80 -4.13
C ILE A 304 -5.56 2.56 -3.05
N SER A 305 -6.85 2.75 -3.27
CA SER A 305 -7.73 3.37 -2.29
C SER A 305 -8.98 2.52 -2.07
N ALA A 306 -9.59 2.67 -0.91
CA ALA A 306 -10.87 2.04 -0.61
C ALA A 306 -11.87 3.06 -0.08
N ARG A 307 -13.12 2.96 -0.55
CA ARG A 307 -14.25 3.78 -0.11
C ARG A 307 -15.36 2.86 0.39
N LYS A 308 -15.69 2.98 1.68
CA LYS A 308 -16.71 2.18 2.38
C LYS A 308 -18.07 2.88 2.41
N GLY A 309 -19.12 2.14 2.77
CA GLY A 309 -20.47 2.65 2.96
C GLY A 309 -21.26 2.82 1.66
N LEU A 310 -20.79 2.27 0.55
CA LEU A 310 -21.50 2.38 -0.73
C LEU A 310 -22.78 1.56 -0.72
N THR A 311 -23.81 2.12 -1.36
CA THR A 311 -25.05 1.41 -1.67
C THR A 311 -25.13 1.19 -3.17
N LEU A 312 -25.30 -0.06 -3.60
CA LEU A 312 -25.52 -0.38 -5.01
C LEU A 312 -27.01 -0.55 -5.30
N VAL A 313 -27.45 -0.01 -6.44
CA VAL A 313 -28.78 -0.23 -6.99
C VAL A 313 -28.60 -0.95 -8.33
N SER A 314 -28.96 -2.23 -8.37
CA SER A 314 -28.97 -3.04 -9.60
C SER A 314 -30.37 -3.03 -10.19
N MET A 315 -30.46 -2.74 -11.48
CA MET A 315 -31.69 -2.60 -12.24
C MET A 315 -31.65 -3.58 -13.41
N GLU A 316 -32.53 -4.57 -13.38
CA GLU A 316 -32.60 -5.64 -14.37
C GLU A 316 -33.91 -5.53 -15.17
N SER A 317 -33.82 -5.54 -16.50
CA SER A 317 -34.99 -5.60 -17.37
C SER A 317 -34.66 -6.26 -18.71
N VAL A 318 -35.51 -7.21 -19.11
CA VAL A 318 -35.41 -7.94 -20.38
C VAL A 318 -35.62 -7.00 -21.59
N GLY A 319 -36.35 -5.90 -21.38
CA GLY A 319 -36.66 -4.91 -22.42
C GLY A 319 -35.57 -3.87 -22.67
N MET A 320 -34.49 -3.83 -21.88
CA MET A 320 -33.39 -2.85 -22.07
C MET A 320 -32.74 -2.96 -23.44
N TRP A 321 -32.63 -4.18 -23.96
CA TRP A 321 -32.08 -4.46 -25.27
C TRP A 321 -33.06 -3.94 -26.35
N GLN A 322 -32.67 -2.88 -27.05
CA GLN A 322 -33.44 -2.16 -28.10
C GLN A 322 -34.49 -1.13 -27.64
N GLN A 323 -34.71 -0.93 -26.34
CA GLN A 323 -35.58 0.14 -25.85
C GLN A 323 -34.85 1.49 -25.82
N VAL A 324 -35.21 2.39 -26.74
CA VAL A 324 -34.70 3.77 -26.77
C VAL A 324 -35.14 4.49 -25.49
N GLY A 325 -34.20 5.13 -24.80
CA GLY A 325 -34.50 6.02 -23.67
C GLY A 325 -34.49 5.38 -22.28
N PHE A 326 -34.38 4.06 -22.14
CA PHE A 326 -34.43 3.39 -20.83
C PHE A 326 -33.46 3.99 -19.80
N LEU A 327 -32.19 4.17 -20.16
CA LEU A 327 -31.19 4.80 -19.28
C LEU A 327 -31.56 6.25 -18.93
N ALA A 328 -32.12 7.00 -19.89
CA ALA A 328 -32.53 8.38 -19.65
C ALA A 328 -33.72 8.45 -18.67
N ASP A 329 -34.67 7.53 -18.77
CA ASP A 329 -35.80 7.41 -17.86
C ASP A 329 -35.34 7.03 -16.45
N VAL A 330 -34.46 6.03 -16.35
CA VAL A 330 -33.82 5.62 -15.09
C VAL A 330 -33.11 6.80 -14.43
N PHE A 331 -32.19 7.47 -15.14
CA PHE A 331 -31.47 8.63 -14.58
C PHE A 331 -32.37 9.83 -14.29
N THR A 332 -33.55 9.92 -14.91
CA THR A 332 -34.55 10.93 -14.56
C THR A 332 -35.11 10.70 -13.16
N HIS A 333 -35.31 9.45 -12.73
CA HIS A 333 -35.71 9.15 -11.35
C HIS A 333 -34.61 9.52 -10.35
N PHE A 334 -33.33 9.19 -10.62
CA PHE A 334 -32.22 9.66 -9.78
C PHE A 334 -32.18 11.18 -9.66
N LYS A 335 -32.40 11.89 -10.78
CA LYS A 335 -32.48 13.36 -10.81
C LYS A 335 -33.65 13.90 -9.98
N GLN A 336 -34.84 13.30 -10.06
CA GLN A 336 -36.03 13.72 -9.30
C GLN A 336 -35.83 13.57 -7.79
N HIS A 337 -35.16 12.49 -7.38
CA HIS A 337 -34.82 12.21 -5.98
C HIS A 337 -33.55 12.93 -5.49
N GLY A 338 -32.88 13.68 -6.37
CA GLY A 338 -31.68 14.44 -6.01
C GLY A 338 -30.46 13.58 -5.69
N LEU A 339 -30.41 12.34 -6.21
CA LEU A 339 -29.36 11.36 -5.94
C LEU A 339 -28.28 11.39 -7.03
N SER A 340 -27.04 11.69 -6.64
CA SER A 340 -25.84 11.62 -7.47
C SER A 340 -25.35 10.18 -7.60
N VAL A 341 -25.02 9.78 -8.83
CA VAL A 341 -24.47 8.46 -9.15
C VAL A 341 -22.95 8.57 -9.29
N ASP A 342 -22.22 7.66 -8.63
CA ASP A 342 -20.75 7.66 -8.59
C ASP A 342 -20.14 6.69 -9.62
N LEU A 343 -20.47 5.39 -9.52
CA LEU A 343 -20.03 4.34 -10.44
C LEU A 343 -21.20 3.77 -11.23
N ILE A 344 -20.95 3.41 -12.48
CA ILE A 344 -21.92 2.76 -13.36
C ILE A 344 -21.24 1.54 -13.99
N SER A 345 -21.95 0.42 -13.99
CA SER A 345 -21.62 -0.77 -14.78
C SER A 345 -22.87 -1.23 -15.52
N SER A 346 -22.72 -1.54 -16.80
CA SER A 346 -23.83 -1.94 -17.68
C SER A 346 -23.53 -3.26 -18.40
N ALA A 347 -24.54 -4.10 -18.50
CA ALA A 347 -24.64 -5.25 -19.39
C ALA A 347 -25.87 -5.09 -20.29
N GLU A 348 -26.14 -6.06 -21.18
CA GLU A 348 -27.27 -6.00 -22.12
C GLU A 348 -28.64 -5.88 -21.44
N THR A 349 -28.80 -6.45 -20.24
CA THR A 349 -30.08 -6.53 -19.52
C THR A 349 -30.03 -6.02 -18.08
N ASN A 350 -28.86 -5.56 -17.62
CA ASN A 350 -28.66 -5.13 -16.24
C ASN A 350 -27.78 -3.88 -16.17
N VAL A 351 -28.17 -2.92 -15.34
CA VAL A 351 -27.35 -1.76 -15.00
C VAL A 351 -27.26 -1.66 -13.49
N THR A 352 -26.04 -1.62 -12.99
CA THR A 352 -25.75 -1.44 -11.58
C THR A 352 -25.08 -0.08 -11.39
N VAL A 353 -25.61 0.70 -10.47
CA VAL A 353 -25.07 2.02 -10.12
C VAL A 353 -24.71 2.08 -8.63
N SER A 354 -23.67 2.83 -8.27
CA SER A 354 -23.34 3.11 -6.88
C SER A 354 -23.83 4.49 -6.45
N LEU A 355 -24.26 4.56 -5.19
CA LEU A 355 -24.64 5.77 -4.49
C LEU A 355 -23.68 5.98 -3.32
N ASP A 356 -23.08 7.17 -3.25
CA ASP A 356 -22.20 7.60 -2.17
C ASP A 356 -23.01 8.33 -1.08
N PRO A 357 -23.08 7.84 0.17
CA PRO A 357 -23.79 8.50 1.26
C PRO A 357 -23.22 9.87 1.62
N THR A 358 -21.91 10.07 1.41
CA THR A 358 -21.19 11.28 1.80
C THR A 358 -21.52 12.47 0.89
N GLU A 359 -21.82 12.19 -0.38
CA GLU A 359 -22.25 13.18 -1.37
C GLU A 359 -23.76 13.40 -1.35
N ASN A 360 -24.54 12.35 -1.06
CA ASN A 360 -26.00 12.39 -1.16
C ASN A 360 -26.74 12.66 0.15
N LEU A 361 -26.07 12.67 1.32
CA LEU A 361 -26.75 12.72 2.63
C LEU A 361 -27.94 11.74 2.66
N LEU A 362 -27.66 10.47 2.36
CA LEU A 362 -28.70 9.46 2.19
C LEU A 362 -29.46 9.24 3.50
N ASP A 363 -30.70 9.72 3.57
CA ASP A 363 -31.70 9.14 4.46
C ASP A 363 -32.19 7.84 3.80
N SER A 364 -32.34 6.77 4.61
CA SER A 364 -32.83 5.46 4.15
C SER A 364 -34.12 5.54 3.35
N ASP A 365 -34.93 6.56 3.62
CA ASP A 365 -36.23 6.82 2.99
C ASP A 365 -36.08 7.26 1.52
N ALA A 366 -35.02 7.98 1.16
CA ALA A 366 -34.79 8.44 -0.21
C ALA A 366 -34.41 7.28 -1.15
N VAL A 367 -33.59 6.33 -0.67
CA VAL A 367 -33.22 5.12 -1.44
C VAL A 367 -34.43 4.20 -1.61
N ALA A 368 -35.26 4.06 -0.56
CA ALA A 368 -36.49 3.28 -0.62
C ALA A 368 -37.50 3.88 -1.62
N ALA A 369 -37.67 5.21 -1.61
CA ALA A 369 -38.52 5.92 -2.56
C ALA A 369 -38.04 5.75 -4.01
N LEU A 370 -36.74 5.93 -4.26
CA LEU A 370 -36.12 5.68 -5.56
C LEU A 370 -36.36 4.23 -6.02
N ALA A 371 -36.13 3.25 -5.16
CA ALA A 371 -36.32 1.84 -5.50
C ALA A 371 -37.78 1.53 -5.85
N SER A 372 -38.74 2.15 -5.15
CA SER A 372 -40.18 2.01 -5.44
C SER A 372 -40.56 2.59 -6.81
N ASP A 373 -39.99 3.73 -7.19
CA ASP A 373 -40.24 4.33 -8.51
C ASP A 373 -39.59 3.52 -9.63
N LEU A 374 -38.33 3.10 -9.46
CA LEU A 374 -37.62 2.26 -10.44
C LEU A 374 -38.29 0.89 -10.61
N ALA A 375 -38.90 0.34 -9.55
CA ALA A 375 -39.61 -0.94 -9.58
C ALA A 375 -40.82 -0.96 -10.53
N LYS A 376 -41.32 0.21 -10.95
CA LYS A 376 -42.41 0.34 -11.94
C LYS A 376 -41.96 -0.04 -13.35
N SER A 377 -40.66 0.04 -13.64
CA SER A 377 -40.10 -0.11 -14.99
C SER A 377 -39.04 -1.21 -15.09
N CYS A 378 -38.47 -1.66 -13.99
CA CYS A 378 -37.46 -2.71 -13.94
C CYS A 378 -37.46 -3.46 -12.60
N ARG A 379 -36.77 -4.60 -12.53
CA ARG A 379 -36.54 -5.30 -11.26
C ARG A 379 -35.36 -4.64 -10.56
N VAL A 380 -35.59 -4.19 -9.33
CA VAL A 380 -34.58 -3.46 -8.53
C VAL A 380 -34.04 -4.36 -7.42
N LYS A 381 -32.72 -4.36 -7.24
CA LYS A 381 -32.02 -4.97 -6.10
C LYS A 381 -31.10 -3.94 -5.46
N VAL A 382 -31.25 -3.72 -4.16
CA VAL A 382 -30.36 -2.86 -3.37
C VAL A 382 -29.34 -3.74 -2.64
N ILE A 383 -28.06 -3.39 -2.71
CA ILE A 383 -26.95 -4.13 -2.07
C ILE A 383 -26.15 -3.15 -1.21
N ALA A 384 -26.09 -3.42 0.09
CA ALA A 384 -25.34 -2.63 1.07
C ALA A 384 -25.05 -3.49 2.33
N PRO A 385 -24.00 -3.21 3.11
CA PRO A 385 -22.94 -2.23 2.84
C PRO A 385 -21.87 -2.77 1.89
N CYS A 386 -21.51 -1.97 0.88
CA CYS A 386 -20.46 -2.29 -0.08
C CYS A 386 -19.29 -1.33 0.03
N ALA A 387 -18.15 -1.72 -0.54
CA ALA A 387 -16.99 -0.86 -0.64
C ALA A 387 -16.33 -0.96 -2.02
N ALA A 388 -15.89 0.19 -2.54
CA ALA A 388 -15.13 0.28 -3.77
C ALA A 388 -13.63 0.28 -3.46
N ILE A 389 -12.89 -0.69 -4.01
CA ILE A 389 -11.44 -0.72 -4.03
C ILE A 389 -11.00 -0.25 -5.42
N THR A 390 -10.25 0.85 -5.48
CA THR A 390 -9.82 1.44 -6.74
C THR A 390 -8.31 1.41 -6.85
N LEU A 391 -7.83 0.84 -7.96
CA LEU A 391 -6.45 0.96 -8.41
C LEU A 391 -6.35 2.21 -9.27
N VAL A 392 -5.47 3.14 -8.92
CA VAL A 392 -5.24 4.38 -9.65
C VAL A 392 -3.80 4.39 -10.17
N GLY A 393 -3.63 4.70 -11.45
CA GLY A 393 -2.35 4.72 -12.11
C GLY A 393 -2.46 5.23 -13.54
N ARG A 394 -1.49 4.89 -14.38
CA ARG A 394 -1.49 5.25 -15.80
C ARG A 394 -1.26 4.00 -16.62
N GLY A 395 -2.01 3.86 -17.71
CA GLY A 395 -1.88 2.69 -18.59
C GLY A 395 -2.50 1.42 -17.99
N MET A 396 -3.61 1.55 -17.25
CA MET A 396 -4.25 0.43 -16.56
C MET A 396 -4.57 -0.77 -17.48
N ARG A 397 -5.06 -0.51 -18.70
CA ARG A 397 -5.38 -1.55 -19.69
C ARG A 397 -4.16 -2.34 -20.15
N SER A 398 -3.01 -1.69 -20.35
CA SER A 398 -1.78 -2.38 -20.74
C SER A 398 -1.24 -3.26 -19.61
N MET A 399 -1.57 -2.96 -18.36
CA MET A 399 -1.12 -3.70 -17.18
C MET A 399 -2.02 -4.88 -16.80
N LEU A 400 -3.10 -5.17 -17.54
CA LEU A 400 -4.01 -6.27 -17.17
C LEU A 400 -3.29 -7.63 -17.00
N HIS A 401 -2.23 -7.88 -17.77
CA HIS A 401 -1.40 -9.07 -17.63
C HIS A 401 -0.58 -9.08 -16.32
N THR A 402 -0.01 -7.93 -15.95
CA THR A 402 0.73 -7.70 -14.70
C THR A 402 -0.18 -7.77 -13.48
N LEU A 403 -1.45 -7.40 -13.64
CA LEU A 403 -2.46 -7.45 -12.59
C LEU A 403 -3.09 -8.84 -12.41
N SER A 404 -2.67 -9.87 -13.16
CA SER A 404 -3.28 -11.20 -13.12
C SER A 404 -3.34 -11.82 -11.71
N SER A 405 -2.24 -11.72 -10.95
CA SER A 405 -2.18 -12.20 -9.56
C SER A 405 -3.12 -11.41 -8.64
N VAL A 406 -3.20 -10.08 -8.82
CA VAL A 406 -4.10 -9.18 -8.08
C VAL A 406 -5.56 -9.49 -8.40
N LEU A 407 -5.88 -9.73 -9.69
CA LEU A 407 -7.21 -10.11 -10.15
C LEU A 407 -7.64 -11.49 -9.61
N ALA A 408 -6.70 -12.41 -9.47
CA ALA A 408 -6.98 -13.75 -8.95
C ALA A 408 -7.51 -13.74 -7.51
N GLU A 409 -7.11 -12.77 -6.68
CA GLU A 409 -7.64 -12.62 -5.31
C GLU A 409 -9.13 -12.30 -5.28
N PHE A 410 -9.64 -11.63 -6.32
CA PHE A 410 -11.06 -11.37 -6.45
C PHE A 410 -11.85 -12.61 -6.89
N GLY A 411 -11.19 -13.67 -7.38
CA GLY A 411 -11.84 -14.90 -7.85
C GLY A 411 -12.56 -15.69 -6.75
N GLN A 412 -12.16 -15.51 -5.48
CA GLN A 412 -12.82 -16.13 -4.32
C GLN A 412 -13.84 -15.20 -3.65
N LEU A 413 -13.96 -13.95 -4.13
CA LEU A 413 -14.80 -12.91 -3.52
C LEU A 413 -16.05 -12.66 -4.35
N ARG A 414 -17.10 -12.18 -3.69
CA ARG A 414 -18.28 -11.65 -4.39
C ARG A 414 -17.99 -10.23 -4.87
N VAL A 415 -17.60 -10.11 -6.14
CA VAL A 415 -17.47 -8.81 -6.81
C VAL A 415 -18.84 -8.41 -7.38
N HIS A 416 -19.40 -7.32 -6.87
CA HIS A 416 -20.73 -6.83 -7.26
C HIS A 416 -20.68 -5.93 -8.50
N LEU A 417 -19.58 -5.19 -8.69
CA LEU A 417 -19.40 -4.24 -9.78
C LEU A 417 -17.91 -4.10 -10.11
N ILE A 418 -17.59 -4.04 -11.40
CA ILE A 418 -16.26 -3.66 -11.90
C ILE A 418 -16.44 -2.44 -12.81
N SER A 419 -15.65 -1.40 -12.59
CA SER A 419 -15.67 -0.20 -13.43
C SER A 419 -14.26 0.16 -13.86
N GLN A 420 -14.09 0.50 -15.13
CA GLN A 420 -12.80 0.87 -15.71
C GLN A 420 -12.98 2.18 -16.46
N SER A 421 -12.25 3.21 -16.05
CA SER A 421 -12.36 4.53 -16.66
C SER A 421 -11.90 4.54 -18.13
N SER A 422 -12.56 5.38 -18.93
CA SER A 422 -12.20 5.60 -20.34
C SER A 422 -10.84 6.28 -20.51
N ASN A 423 -10.45 7.12 -19.54
CA ASN A 423 -9.17 7.82 -19.48
C ASN A 423 -7.97 6.90 -19.13
N ASN A 424 -8.22 5.61 -18.85
CA ASN A 424 -7.20 4.60 -18.57
C ASN A 424 -6.38 4.88 -17.29
N LEU A 425 -6.97 5.61 -16.33
CA LEU A 425 -6.32 6.00 -15.08
C LEU A 425 -6.74 5.18 -13.87
N ASN A 426 -7.90 4.52 -13.92
CA ASN A 426 -8.38 3.74 -12.79
C ASN A 426 -9.04 2.42 -13.20
N LEU A 427 -9.05 1.49 -12.24
CA LEU A 427 -9.80 0.24 -12.27
C LEU A 427 -10.38 -0.02 -10.88
N THR A 428 -11.71 -0.10 -10.79
CA THR A 428 -12.46 -0.16 -9.54
C THR A 428 -13.20 -1.48 -9.41
N PHE A 429 -13.12 -2.11 -8.25
CA PHE A 429 -13.86 -3.31 -7.85
C PHE A 429 -14.75 -2.97 -6.67
N VAL A 430 -16.03 -3.32 -6.73
CA VAL A 430 -16.94 -3.17 -5.60
C VAL A 430 -17.21 -4.54 -4.99
N VAL A 431 -16.92 -4.66 -3.70
CA VAL A 431 -17.03 -5.90 -2.90
C VAL A 431 -17.84 -5.64 -1.63
N ASP A 432 -18.13 -6.70 -0.88
CA ASP A 432 -18.71 -6.58 0.46
C ASP A 432 -17.77 -5.79 1.38
N GLU A 433 -18.30 -4.90 2.22
CA GLU A 433 -17.46 -4.01 3.04
C GLU A 433 -16.57 -4.76 4.05
N SER A 434 -17.02 -5.94 4.51
CA SER A 434 -16.33 -6.73 5.56
C SER A 434 -14.94 -7.23 5.17
N VAL A 435 -14.64 -7.37 3.88
CA VAL A 435 -13.34 -7.92 3.43
C VAL A 435 -12.28 -6.84 3.21
N VAL A 436 -12.66 -5.56 3.22
CA VAL A 436 -11.79 -4.46 2.77
C VAL A 436 -10.56 -4.27 3.64
N ASP A 437 -10.70 -4.37 4.96
CA ASP A 437 -9.61 -4.07 5.89
C ASP A 437 -8.47 -5.08 5.82
N GLU A 438 -8.76 -6.34 5.49
CA GLU A 438 -7.76 -7.39 5.26
C GLU A 438 -7.26 -7.38 3.81
N LEU A 439 -8.14 -7.09 2.85
CA LEU A 439 -7.82 -7.18 1.42
C LEU A 439 -6.92 -6.04 0.95
N VAL A 440 -7.14 -4.80 1.37
CA VAL A 440 -6.37 -3.64 0.86
C VAL A 440 -4.86 -3.74 1.16
N PRO A 441 -4.40 -4.07 2.38
CA PRO A 441 -2.98 -4.26 2.65
C PRO A 441 -2.37 -5.38 1.79
N ARG A 442 -3.07 -6.49 1.65
CA ARG A 442 -2.62 -7.63 0.84
C ARG A 442 -2.53 -7.29 -0.65
N LEU A 443 -3.54 -6.60 -1.20
CA LEU A 443 -3.51 -6.15 -2.59
C LEU A 443 -2.40 -5.12 -2.82
N HIS A 444 -2.14 -4.23 -1.86
CA HIS A 444 -1.02 -3.27 -1.95
C HIS A 444 0.33 -3.99 -2.05
N GLU A 445 0.56 -5.00 -1.21
CA GLU A 445 1.77 -5.84 -1.28
C GLU A 445 1.87 -6.59 -2.61
N MET A 446 0.78 -7.23 -3.05
CA MET A 446 0.76 -7.95 -4.33
C MET A 446 1.01 -7.04 -5.53
N LEU A 447 0.54 -5.80 -5.51
CA LEU A 447 0.84 -4.82 -6.55
C LEU A 447 2.33 -4.47 -6.61
N ILE A 448 3.01 -4.47 -5.47
CA ILE A 448 4.47 -4.28 -5.39
C ILE A 448 5.18 -5.52 -5.94
N THR A 449 4.83 -6.71 -5.44
CA THR A 449 5.44 -7.98 -5.86
C THR A 449 5.26 -8.24 -7.35
N ALA A 450 4.10 -7.92 -7.92
CA ALA A 450 3.81 -8.06 -9.34
C ALA A 450 4.52 -7.01 -10.22
N GLY A 451 5.22 -6.03 -9.64
CA GLY A 451 5.86 -4.94 -10.37
C GLY A 451 4.88 -3.92 -10.98
N ALA A 452 3.59 -4.01 -10.67
CA ALA A 452 2.57 -3.06 -11.12
C ALA A 452 2.71 -1.70 -10.38
N LEU A 453 3.04 -1.75 -9.08
CA LEU A 453 3.35 -0.60 -8.24
C LEU A 453 4.86 -0.54 -7.99
N ARG A 454 5.54 0.24 -8.84
CA ARG A 454 7.00 0.33 -8.94
C ARG A 454 7.64 1.17 -7.83
N THR A 455 7.54 0.70 -6.58
CA THR A 455 8.06 1.40 -5.40
C THR A 455 9.55 1.69 -5.44
N ASP A 456 10.31 0.99 -6.27
CA ASP A 456 11.73 1.20 -6.52
C ASP A 456 12.03 2.50 -7.31
N ASP A 457 11.02 3.13 -7.91
CA ASP A 457 11.17 4.44 -8.54
C ASP A 457 11.23 5.57 -7.52
N SER A 458 12.42 5.83 -6.99
CA SER A 458 12.70 6.90 -6.02
C SER A 458 12.47 8.33 -6.52
N ALA A 459 12.12 8.52 -7.81
CA ALA A 459 11.69 9.82 -8.34
C ALA A 459 10.17 10.05 -8.17
N LEU A 460 9.40 8.99 -7.94
CA LEU A 460 7.95 9.01 -7.79
C LEU A 460 7.51 8.57 -6.39
N PHE A 461 8.24 7.65 -5.77
CA PHE A 461 7.90 7.08 -4.46
C PHE A 461 9.00 7.39 -3.44
N GLY A 462 8.64 8.14 -2.40
CA GLY A 462 9.49 8.42 -1.24
C GLY A 462 9.39 7.34 -0.16
N SER A 463 9.81 7.71 1.05
CA SER A 463 9.80 6.83 2.23
C SER A 463 8.40 6.31 2.57
N SER A 464 8.35 5.14 3.22
CA SER A 464 7.10 4.59 3.75
C SER A 464 6.56 5.43 4.91
N TRP A 465 5.26 5.35 5.14
CA TRP A 465 4.61 5.99 6.28
C TRP A 465 5.24 5.54 7.60
N GLN A 466 5.53 4.25 7.76
CA GLN A 466 6.21 3.74 8.94
C GLN A 466 7.59 4.38 9.14
N SER A 467 8.36 4.60 8.07
CA SER A 467 9.66 5.28 8.16
C SER A 467 9.50 6.77 8.50
N LEU A 468 8.48 7.44 7.97
CA LEU A 468 8.26 8.86 8.19
C LEU A 468 7.63 9.16 9.57
N TYR A 469 6.63 8.39 9.98
CA TYR A 469 5.75 8.70 11.12
C TYR A 469 5.71 7.62 12.20
N GLY A 470 6.36 6.48 12.00
CA GLY A 470 6.44 5.42 12.99
C GLY A 470 7.16 5.88 14.26
N SER A 471 6.68 5.44 15.42
CA SER A 471 7.32 5.64 16.73
C SER A 471 8.44 4.64 17.03
N GLY A 472 8.70 3.71 16.10
CA GLY A 472 9.78 2.74 16.19
C GLY A 472 11.00 3.27 15.47
N GLU A 473 12.19 2.95 15.99
CA GLU A 473 13.44 3.02 15.25
C GLU A 473 13.16 2.63 13.81
N THR A 474 13.48 3.55 12.89
CA THR A 474 13.62 3.16 11.48
C THR A 474 14.51 1.94 11.55
N VAL A 475 13.99 0.75 11.21
CA VAL A 475 14.85 -0.40 11.01
C VAL A 475 15.64 -0.02 9.78
N VAL A 476 16.74 0.69 10.01
CA VAL A 476 17.82 0.87 9.07
C VAL A 476 18.09 -0.55 8.61
N ALA A 477 17.86 -0.82 7.32
CA ALA A 477 18.18 -2.12 6.75
C ALA A 477 19.58 -2.44 7.26
N ALA A 478 19.71 -3.49 8.09
CA ALA A 478 20.99 -3.84 8.68
C ALA A 478 22.00 -3.88 7.54
N ASP A 479 23.04 -3.04 7.61
CA ASP A 479 23.95 -2.80 6.49
C ASP A 479 24.38 -4.14 5.90
N ALA A 480 23.96 -4.41 4.66
CA ALA A 480 24.20 -5.70 4.06
C ALA A 480 25.70 -5.97 4.03
N TRP A 481 26.13 -7.18 4.42
CA TRP A 481 27.55 -7.52 4.58
C TRP A 481 28.39 -7.23 3.32
N TRP A 482 27.76 -7.31 2.15
CA TRP A 482 28.38 -7.01 0.85
C TRP A 482 28.51 -5.50 0.54
N ARG A 483 27.77 -4.62 1.22
CA ARG A 483 27.90 -3.15 1.11
C ARG A 483 29.06 -2.61 1.93
N THR A 484 29.25 -3.14 3.14
CA THR A 484 30.19 -2.60 4.13
C THR A 484 31.43 -3.47 4.25
N ALA A 485 31.29 -4.66 4.82
CA ALA A 485 32.42 -5.48 5.27
C ALA A 485 33.20 -6.12 4.11
N CYS A 486 32.52 -6.54 3.03
CA CYS A 486 33.11 -7.40 2.00
C CYS A 486 33.17 -6.75 0.61
N ARG A 487 32.87 -5.45 0.46
CA ARG A 487 32.77 -4.81 -0.87
C ARG A 487 34.04 -4.98 -1.71
N ASP A 488 35.20 -4.67 -1.12
CA ASP A 488 36.49 -4.69 -1.83
C ASP A 488 36.89 -6.12 -2.24
N GLU A 489 36.61 -7.10 -1.37
CA GLU A 489 36.84 -8.51 -1.65
C GLU A 489 35.93 -9.02 -2.79
N LEU A 490 34.64 -8.66 -2.76
CA LEU A 490 33.69 -9.00 -3.83
C LEU A 490 34.08 -8.35 -5.16
N LEU A 491 34.57 -7.11 -5.16
CA LEU A 491 35.11 -6.46 -6.34
C LEU A 491 36.33 -7.21 -6.88
N ALA A 492 37.27 -7.60 -6.01
CA ALA A 492 38.44 -8.38 -6.41
C ALA A 492 38.03 -9.74 -7.02
N LEU A 493 37.06 -10.44 -6.43
CA LEU A 493 36.52 -11.68 -6.96
C LEU A 493 35.87 -11.50 -8.33
N GLY A 494 35.10 -10.42 -8.54
CA GLY A 494 34.46 -10.10 -9.81
C GLY A 494 35.43 -9.64 -10.90
N VAL A 495 36.57 -9.05 -10.54
CA VAL A 495 37.64 -8.75 -11.49
C VAL A 495 38.33 -10.03 -11.97
N GLN A 496 38.57 -10.98 -11.07
CA GLN A 496 39.21 -12.26 -11.38
C GLN A 496 38.39 -13.12 -12.35
N ALA A 497 37.12 -13.38 -12.03
CA ALA A 497 36.20 -14.07 -12.93
C ALA A 497 34.74 -13.80 -12.57
N THR A 498 33.89 -13.90 -13.59
CA THR A 498 32.43 -13.83 -13.50
C THR A 498 31.82 -14.84 -14.49
N PRO A 499 30.60 -15.35 -14.23
CA PRO A 499 29.77 -15.11 -13.05
C PRO A 499 30.14 -16.00 -11.85
N ARG A 500 29.92 -15.51 -10.62
CA ARG A 500 30.23 -16.22 -9.37
C ARG A 500 29.16 -16.06 -8.30
N TYR A 501 28.75 -17.17 -7.70
CA TYR A 501 28.06 -17.18 -6.42
C TYR A 501 29.07 -16.99 -5.29
N VAL A 502 28.77 -16.09 -4.35
CA VAL A 502 29.57 -15.88 -3.15
C VAL A 502 28.69 -16.02 -1.92
N TYR A 503 29.06 -16.92 -1.00
CA TYR A 503 28.32 -17.18 0.23
C TYR A 503 29.12 -16.76 1.47
N HIS A 504 28.51 -15.95 2.32
CA HIS A 504 29.08 -15.43 3.55
C HIS A 504 28.62 -16.27 4.75
N LEU A 505 29.45 -17.21 5.20
CA LEU A 505 29.13 -18.14 6.28
C LEU A 505 28.84 -17.47 7.63
N PRO A 506 29.44 -16.32 8.01
CA PRO A 506 29.03 -15.61 9.22
C PRO A 506 27.56 -15.19 9.20
N THR A 507 27.03 -14.84 8.03
CA THR A 507 25.59 -14.52 7.90
C THR A 507 24.75 -15.78 8.12
N VAL A 508 25.13 -16.93 7.55
CA VAL A 508 24.45 -18.21 7.79
C VAL A 508 24.43 -18.56 9.28
N ARG A 509 25.60 -18.51 9.95
CA ARG A 509 25.74 -18.81 11.38
C ARG A 509 24.93 -17.85 12.25
N ARG A 510 24.92 -16.54 11.92
CA ARG A 510 24.11 -15.54 12.63
C ARG A 510 22.61 -15.87 12.55
N GLN A 511 22.10 -16.17 11.35
CA GLN A 511 20.69 -16.51 11.15
C GLN A 511 20.32 -17.84 11.82
N ALA A 512 21.24 -18.81 11.82
CA ALA A 512 21.08 -20.07 12.54
C ALA A 512 20.92 -19.83 14.05
N ARG A 513 21.78 -19.00 14.65
CA ARG A 513 21.73 -18.67 16.09
C ARG A 513 20.47 -17.91 16.47
N GLU A 514 20.02 -17.01 15.61
CA GLU A 514 18.77 -16.27 15.79
C GLU A 514 17.54 -17.21 15.80
N LEU A 515 17.50 -18.21 14.90
CA LEU A 515 16.43 -19.21 14.96
C LEU A 515 16.57 -20.15 16.16
N LYS A 516 17.80 -20.47 16.57
CA LYS A 516 18.06 -21.25 17.78
C LYS A 516 17.66 -20.53 19.07
N SER A 517 17.42 -19.23 19.05
CA SER A 517 16.90 -18.51 20.22
C SER A 517 15.40 -18.71 20.44
N LEU A 518 14.68 -19.37 19.51
CA LEU A 518 13.27 -19.75 19.69
C LEU A 518 13.16 -20.83 20.78
N GLY A 519 12.86 -20.43 22.01
CA GLY A 519 12.73 -21.35 23.14
C GLY A 519 11.53 -22.30 23.03
N SER A 520 10.56 -21.98 22.17
CA SER A 520 9.42 -22.84 21.88
C SER A 520 9.73 -23.99 20.92
N VAL A 521 10.81 -23.94 20.13
CA VAL A 521 11.12 -24.93 19.09
C VAL A 521 12.16 -25.94 19.59
N ASP A 522 11.80 -27.23 19.60
CA ASP A 522 12.66 -28.29 20.11
C ASP A 522 13.69 -28.78 19.08
N ARG A 523 13.37 -28.66 17.79
CA ARG A 523 14.28 -29.07 16.70
C ARG A 523 14.10 -28.20 15.47
N LEU A 524 15.23 -27.84 14.86
CA LEU A 524 15.28 -27.14 13.57
C LEU A 524 15.93 -28.06 12.54
N HIS A 525 15.27 -28.22 11.40
CA HIS A 525 15.83 -28.88 10.22
C HIS A 525 16.10 -27.84 9.14
N TYR A 526 17.30 -27.86 8.57
CA TYR A 526 17.58 -27.07 7.39
C TYR A 526 16.96 -27.73 6.16
N ALA A 527 16.09 -27.02 5.44
CA ALA A 527 15.57 -27.49 4.16
C ALA A 527 16.64 -27.40 3.07
N VAL A 528 17.26 -28.54 2.75
CA VAL A 528 18.49 -28.66 1.95
C VAL A 528 18.32 -28.13 0.52
N LYS A 529 17.13 -28.29 -0.06
CA LYS A 529 16.73 -27.72 -1.35
C LYS A 529 16.98 -26.21 -1.50
N ALA A 530 17.13 -25.47 -0.39
CA ALA A 530 17.46 -24.05 -0.44
C ALA A 530 18.90 -23.79 -0.92
N ASN A 531 19.88 -24.56 -0.43
CA ASN A 531 21.28 -24.52 -0.86
C ASN A 531 22.02 -25.78 -0.37
N THR A 532 22.57 -26.57 -1.29
CA THR A 532 23.22 -27.85 -0.99
C THR A 532 24.74 -27.75 -0.80
N HIS A 533 25.31 -26.54 -0.77
CA HIS A 533 26.76 -26.35 -0.72
C HIS A 533 27.38 -26.98 0.55
N PRO A 534 28.39 -27.86 0.44
CA PRO A 534 28.90 -28.63 1.58
C PRO A 534 29.38 -27.78 2.77
N ALA A 535 29.95 -26.60 2.51
CA ALA A 535 30.38 -25.70 3.57
C ALA A 535 29.21 -25.11 4.38
N ILE A 536 28.08 -24.81 3.72
CA ILE A 536 26.86 -24.35 4.39
C ILE A 536 26.26 -25.48 5.23
N LEU A 537 26.21 -26.69 4.68
CA LEU A 537 25.73 -27.87 5.40
C LEU A 537 26.56 -28.12 6.68
N ARG A 538 27.89 -28.06 6.58
CA ARG A 538 28.79 -28.19 7.75
C ARG A 538 28.56 -27.08 8.77
N ALA A 539 28.49 -25.82 8.35
CA ALA A 539 28.27 -24.69 9.24
C ALA A 539 26.93 -24.81 10.00
N LEU A 540 25.86 -25.26 9.34
CA LEU A 540 24.57 -25.47 10.01
C LEU A 540 24.58 -26.69 10.95
N ALA A 541 25.31 -27.75 10.61
CA ALA A 541 25.51 -28.89 11.50
C ALA A 541 26.26 -28.50 12.78
N GLU A 542 27.28 -27.64 12.67
CA GLU A 542 28.02 -27.07 13.81
C GLU A 542 27.12 -26.23 14.73
N GLU A 543 26.14 -25.51 14.19
CA GLU A 543 25.12 -24.77 14.96
C GLU A 543 23.99 -25.68 15.49
N GLY A 544 24.07 -26.99 15.24
CA GLY A 544 23.17 -28.00 15.81
C GLY A 544 21.85 -28.19 15.06
N PHE A 545 21.80 -27.91 13.76
CA PHE A 545 20.64 -28.19 12.91
C PHE A 545 20.58 -29.66 12.48
N GLY A 546 19.36 -30.19 12.33
CA GLY A 546 19.09 -31.35 11.49
C GLY A 546 18.92 -30.95 10.02
N PHE A 547 18.65 -31.91 9.14
CA PHE A 547 18.50 -31.67 7.70
C PHE A 547 17.25 -32.32 7.14
N GLU A 548 16.43 -31.52 6.47
CA GLU A 548 15.26 -31.95 5.71
C GLU A 548 15.68 -32.11 4.25
N CYS A 549 15.44 -33.30 3.70
CA CYS A 549 15.77 -33.69 2.35
C CYS A 549 14.52 -34.17 1.62
N VAL A 550 14.31 -33.74 0.38
CA VAL A 550 13.17 -34.13 -0.46
C VAL A 550 13.52 -35.19 -1.50
N SER A 551 14.81 -35.56 -1.65
CA SER A 551 15.27 -36.58 -2.59
C SER A 551 16.43 -37.43 -2.05
N PRO A 552 16.66 -38.64 -2.60
CA PRO A 552 17.85 -39.44 -2.27
C PRO A 552 19.17 -38.73 -2.57
N GLY A 553 19.21 -37.86 -3.57
CA GLY A 553 20.38 -37.06 -3.91
C GLY A 553 20.76 -36.10 -2.79
N GLU A 554 19.76 -35.42 -2.21
CA GLU A 554 19.97 -34.55 -1.05
C GLU A 554 20.41 -35.33 0.18
N LEU A 555 19.79 -36.48 0.47
CA LEU A 555 20.21 -37.34 1.58
C LEU A 555 21.68 -37.76 1.45
N LYS A 556 22.11 -38.19 0.26
CA LYS A 556 23.51 -38.54 -0.02
C LYS A 556 24.46 -37.36 0.18
N ALA A 557 24.08 -36.19 -0.32
CA ALA A 557 24.88 -34.97 -0.20
C ALA A 557 25.08 -34.58 1.27
N VAL A 558 24.01 -34.63 2.07
CA VAL A 558 24.07 -34.35 3.51
C VAL A 558 24.92 -35.40 4.23
N MET A 559 24.65 -36.69 4.03
CA MET A 559 25.41 -37.77 4.67
C MET A 559 26.90 -37.75 4.36
N ALA A 560 27.30 -37.22 3.20
CA ALA A 560 28.70 -37.04 2.84
C ALA A 560 29.36 -35.81 3.51
N ALA A 561 28.57 -34.81 3.89
CA ALA A 561 29.07 -33.53 4.39
C ALA A 561 28.95 -33.34 5.91
N VAL A 562 28.01 -34.01 6.57
CA VAL A 562 27.65 -33.76 7.99
C VAL A 562 27.81 -35.02 8.85
N PRO A 563 28.06 -34.90 10.16
CA PRO A 563 28.26 -36.04 11.05
C PRO A 563 27.01 -36.93 11.21
N GLU A 564 27.20 -38.20 11.56
CA GLU A 564 26.11 -39.16 11.80
C GLU A 564 25.15 -38.74 12.92
N SER A 565 25.58 -37.86 13.82
CA SER A 565 24.75 -37.33 14.92
C SER A 565 23.69 -36.33 14.46
N ALA A 566 23.82 -35.71 13.28
CA ALA A 566 22.92 -34.64 12.84
C ALA A 566 21.61 -35.20 12.27
N PRO A 567 20.41 -35.00 12.88
CA PRO A 567 19.17 -35.67 12.45
C PRO A 567 18.82 -35.48 10.97
N LEU A 568 18.26 -36.52 10.34
CA LEU A 568 17.79 -36.47 8.95
C LEU A 568 16.28 -36.69 8.89
N LEU A 569 15.60 -35.85 8.11
CA LEU A 569 14.19 -35.95 7.80
C LEU A 569 14.04 -36.05 6.28
N PHE A 570 13.36 -37.09 5.80
CA PHE A 570 13.10 -37.32 4.39
C PHE A 570 11.64 -37.01 4.08
N THR A 571 11.38 -35.87 3.41
CA THR A 571 10.02 -35.41 3.07
C THR A 571 9.74 -35.40 1.56
N PRO A 572 9.79 -36.57 0.88
CA PRO A 572 9.51 -36.63 -0.54
C PRO A 572 8.04 -36.32 -0.85
N ASN A 573 7.78 -35.93 -2.09
CA ASN A 573 6.43 -35.77 -2.65
C ASN A 573 6.36 -36.56 -3.96
N PHE A 574 5.42 -37.49 -4.08
CA PHE A 574 5.31 -38.40 -5.24
C PHE A 574 6.61 -39.17 -5.54
N ALA A 575 7.33 -39.61 -4.50
CA ALA A 575 8.54 -40.41 -4.69
C ALA A 575 8.22 -41.84 -5.18
N PRO A 576 9.12 -42.44 -5.97
CA PRO A 576 9.00 -43.83 -6.36
C PRO A 576 9.24 -44.78 -5.17
N ARG A 577 8.77 -46.03 -5.27
CA ARG A 577 8.85 -47.03 -4.20
C ARG A 577 10.28 -47.25 -3.70
N GLU A 578 11.24 -47.28 -4.62
CA GLU A 578 12.66 -47.49 -4.32
C GLU A 578 13.27 -46.40 -3.44
N ASP A 579 12.79 -45.15 -3.54
CA ASP A 579 13.28 -44.05 -2.72
C ASP A 579 12.89 -44.24 -1.26
N TYR A 580 11.65 -44.66 -0.99
CA TYR A 580 11.20 -45.02 0.36
C TYR A 580 11.97 -46.21 0.92
N ALA A 581 12.10 -47.29 0.13
CA ALA A 581 12.82 -48.49 0.53
C ALA A 581 14.28 -48.18 0.88
N TRP A 582 14.95 -47.36 0.05
CA TRP A 582 16.30 -46.91 0.30
C TRP A 582 16.40 -45.99 1.52
N ALA A 583 15.49 -45.02 1.67
CA ALA A 583 15.51 -44.10 2.81
C ALA A 583 15.42 -44.84 4.16
N PHE A 584 14.63 -45.92 4.25
CA PHE A 584 14.56 -46.77 5.45
C PHE A 584 15.82 -47.59 5.74
N THR A 585 16.78 -47.68 4.80
CA THR A 585 18.12 -48.24 5.06
C THR A 585 19.07 -47.21 5.65
N THR A 586 18.68 -45.94 5.67
CA THR A 586 19.43 -44.83 6.29
C THR A 586 18.89 -44.56 7.69
N ARG A 587 19.44 -43.53 8.35
CA ARG A 587 18.97 -43.03 9.65
C ARG A 587 17.88 -41.94 9.54
N ALA A 588 17.31 -41.73 8.35
CA ALA A 588 16.30 -40.71 8.13
C ALA A 588 14.95 -41.11 8.72
N THR A 589 14.28 -40.15 9.35
CA THR A 589 12.84 -40.22 9.60
C THR A 589 12.11 -39.98 8.28
N VAL A 590 11.19 -40.86 7.89
CA VAL A 590 10.52 -40.83 6.58
C VAL A 590 9.10 -40.32 6.72
N SER A 591 8.70 -39.38 5.85
CA SER A 591 7.31 -38.90 5.79
C SER A 591 6.50 -39.52 4.64
N LEU A 592 5.18 -39.60 4.83
CA LEU A 592 4.19 -39.88 3.78
C LEU A 592 3.19 -38.73 3.68
N ASP A 593 2.71 -38.45 2.47
CA ASP A 593 1.79 -37.36 2.17
C ASP A 593 0.55 -37.79 1.36
N SER A 594 0.35 -39.10 1.16
CA SER A 594 -0.77 -39.66 0.39
C SER A 594 -1.10 -41.10 0.82
N LEU A 595 -2.29 -41.58 0.44
CA LEU A 595 -2.73 -42.96 0.69
C LEU A 595 -1.98 -43.99 -0.18
N TYR A 596 -1.61 -43.59 -1.40
CA TYR A 596 -1.15 -44.49 -2.45
C TYR A 596 0.01 -45.42 -2.03
N PRO A 597 1.07 -44.95 -1.34
CA PRO A 597 2.17 -45.81 -0.92
C PRO A 597 1.75 -46.92 0.05
N LEU A 598 0.79 -46.67 0.95
CA LEU A 598 0.29 -47.70 1.86
C LEU A 598 -0.69 -48.66 1.15
N GLU A 599 -1.52 -48.16 0.25
CA GLU A 599 -2.45 -48.98 -0.53
C GLU A 599 -1.73 -50.00 -1.41
N HIS A 600 -0.64 -49.59 -2.07
CA HIS A 600 0.01 -50.38 -3.10
C HIS A 600 1.34 -50.99 -2.67
N TRP A 601 2.03 -50.38 -1.69
CA TRP A 601 3.38 -50.77 -1.27
C TRP A 601 3.52 -50.94 0.24
N GLY A 602 2.42 -51.20 0.97
CA GLY A 602 2.43 -51.22 2.44
C GLY A 602 3.46 -52.15 3.08
N ASP A 603 3.90 -53.22 2.41
CA ASP A 603 4.99 -54.07 2.88
C ASP A 603 6.34 -53.34 3.05
N VAL A 604 6.60 -52.28 2.27
CA VAL A 604 7.80 -51.43 2.43
C VAL A 604 7.77 -50.70 3.78
N PHE A 605 6.56 -50.37 4.26
CA PHE A 605 6.33 -49.61 5.48
C PHE A 605 6.04 -50.50 6.69
N ARG A 606 5.94 -51.82 6.51
CA ARG A 606 5.51 -52.74 7.56
C ARG A 606 6.33 -52.60 8.84
N GLY A 607 5.68 -52.35 9.96
CA GLY A 607 6.33 -52.19 11.26
C GLY A 607 7.17 -50.92 11.42
N ARG A 608 7.06 -49.94 10.50
CA ARG A 608 7.84 -48.70 10.52
C ARG A 608 7.12 -47.58 11.25
N GLU A 609 7.91 -46.64 11.75
CA GLU A 609 7.44 -45.35 12.23
C GLU A 609 7.60 -44.30 11.13
N ILE A 610 6.60 -43.44 10.95
CA ILE A 610 6.59 -42.41 9.91
C ILE A 610 6.11 -41.05 10.43
N VAL A 611 6.31 -40.02 9.61
CA VAL A 611 5.65 -38.71 9.73
C VAL A 611 4.51 -38.64 8.71
N LEU A 612 3.33 -38.20 9.12
CA LEU A 612 2.23 -37.94 8.19
C LEU A 612 2.19 -36.45 7.87
N ARG A 613 2.40 -36.09 6.60
CA ARG A 613 2.22 -34.74 6.09
C ARG A 613 0.76 -34.52 5.74
N ILE A 614 0.16 -33.44 6.24
CA ILE A 614 -1.26 -33.13 6.11
C ILE A 614 -1.44 -31.83 5.33
N ASP A 615 -2.44 -31.78 4.45
CA ASP A 615 -2.97 -30.54 3.89
C ASP A 615 -4.10 -30.02 4.77
N LEU A 616 -3.88 -28.85 5.40
CA LEU A 616 -4.84 -28.21 6.29
C LEU A 616 -5.94 -27.42 5.53
N GLY A 617 -5.98 -27.50 4.19
CA GLY A 617 -7.03 -26.93 3.35
C GLY A 617 -6.89 -25.42 3.09
N ARG A 618 -5.79 -24.79 3.54
CA ARG A 618 -5.47 -23.37 3.29
C ARG A 618 -4.00 -23.24 2.89
N GLY A 619 -3.70 -22.62 1.75
CA GLY A 619 -2.34 -22.28 1.32
C GLY A 619 -2.06 -20.78 1.36
N LEU A 620 -0.86 -20.40 1.78
CA LEU A 620 -0.36 -19.02 1.75
C LEU A 620 0.94 -18.97 0.94
N GLY A 621 1.28 -17.82 0.35
CA GLY A 621 2.48 -17.69 -0.45
C GLY A 621 2.40 -16.51 -1.42
N HIS A 622 3.56 -15.91 -1.70
CA HIS A 622 3.70 -14.72 -2.54
C HIS A 622 3.42 -14.98 -4.03
N HIS A 623 3.36 -16.25 -4.46
CA HIS A 623 3.00 -16.65 -5.83
C HIS A 623 2.28 -18.01 -5.82
N GLU A 624 1.44 -18.30 -6.83
CA GLU A 624 0.66 -19.55 -6.94
C GLU A 624 1.58 -20.80 -6.86
N LYS A 625 2.70 -20.77 -7.58
CA LYS A 625 3.72 -21.84 -7.62
C LYS A 625 4.45 -22.12 -6.29
N VAL A 626 4.28 -21.28 -5.27
CA VAL A 626 4.91 -21.45 -3.94
C VAL A 626 3.89 -21.57 -2.79
N ARG A 627 2.59 -21.67 -3.13
CA ARG A 627 1.52 -22.04 -2.19
C ARG A 627 1.46 -23.57 -2.12
N THR A 628 1.64 -24.15 -0.94
CA THR A 628 1.77 -25.62 -0.78
C THR A 628 0.63 -26.26 0.04
N GLY A 629 -0.48 -25.55 0.28
CA GLY A 629 -1.70 -26.07 0.90
C GLY A 629 -2.98 -25.61 0.19
N GLY A 630 -4.12 -26.26 0.46
CA GLY A 630 -5.42 -25.97 -0.15
C GLY A 630 -5.78 -26.86 -1.35
N SER A 631 -7.02 -26.77 -1.84
CA SER A 631 -7.60 -27.71 -2.83
C SER A 631 -6.87 -27.82 -4.18
N GLY A 632 -6.00 -26.86 -4.52
CA GLY A 632 -5.12 -26.92 -5.70
C GLY A 632 -3.71 -27.44 -5.42
N SER A 633 -3.38 -27.77 -4.17
CA SER A 633 -2.07 -28.26 -3.76
C SER A 633 -1.93 -29.75 -4.06
N LYS A 634 -0.75 -30.14 -4.55
CA LYS A 634 -0.38 -31.55 -4.70
C LYS A 634 0.23 -32.16 -3.44
N PHE A 635 0.43 -31.37 -2.40
CA PHE A 635 1.20 -31.74 -1.22
C PHE A 635 0.30 -32.02 -0.01
N GLY A 636 0.63 -33.07 0.73
CA GLY A 636 -0.03 -33.40 2.00
C GLY A 636 -1.33 -34.20 1.81
N LEU A 637 -1.60 -35.05 2.79
CA LEU A 637 -2.84 -35.83 2.83
C LEU A 637 -4.00 -34.91 3.24
N PRO A 638 -5.10 -34.85 2.48
CA PRO A 638 -6.27 -34.09 2.89
C PRO A 638 -6.82 -34.57 4.24
N VAL A 639 -7.26 -33.66 5.10
CA VAL A 639 -7.74 -33.98 6.46
C VAL A 639 -8.87 -35.01 6.44
N GLU A 640 -9.70 -35.02 5.40
CA GLU A 640 -10.84 -35.94 5.26
C GLU A 640 -10.39 -37.39 5.00
N GLN A 641 -9.15 -37.60 4.55
CA GLN A 641 -8.58 -38.91 4.25
C GLN A 641 -7.79 -39.53 5.42
N ILE A 642 -7.61 -38.80 6.53
CA ILE A 642 -6.84 -39.27 7.69
C ILE A 642 -7.36 -40.62 8.21
N ASP A 643 -8.67 -40.78 8.38
CA ASP A 643 -9.23 -42.03 8.91
C ASP A 643 -8.98 -43.22 7.96
N ALA A 644 -8.95 -42.98 6.64
CA ALA A 644 -8.60 -44.00 5.66
C ALA A 644 -7.11 -44.36 5.73
N PHE A 645 -6.25 -43.36 5.90
CA PHE A 645 -4.82 -43.55 6.08
C PHE A 645 -4.53 -44.39 7.33
N LEU A 646 -5.16 -44.07 8.47
CA LEU A 646 -4.94 -44.79 9.73
C LEU A 646 -5.35 -46.27 9.62
N ARG A 647 -6.47 -46.58 8.96
CA ARG A 647 -6.87 -47.99 8.73
C ARG A 647 -5.83 -48.77 7.90
N LEU A 648 -5.24 -48.13 6.89
CA LEU A 648 -4.17 -48.74 6.11
C LEU A 648 -2.90 -48.89 6.95
N ALA A 649 -2.54 -47.86 7.73
CA ALA A 649 -1.39 -47.91 8.62
C ALA A 649 -1.50 -49.08 9.62
N ASP A 650 -2.67 -49.27 10.25
CA ASP A 650 -2.96 -50.38 11.16
C ASP A 650 -2.77 -51.75 10.47
N THR A 651 -3.23 -51.89 9.22
CA THR A 651 -3.10 -53.13 8.43
C THR A 651 -1.63 -53.56 8.25
N TYR A 652 -0.72 -52.59 8.15
CA TYR A 652 0.71 -52.84 8.00
C TYR A 652 1.51 -52.63 9.29
N ASN A 653 0.86 -52.42 10.44
CA ASN A 653 1.50 -52.09 11.71
C ASN A 653 2.45 -50.87 11.60
N VAL A 654 2.03 -49.85 10.86
CA VAL A 654 2.74 -48.57 10.70
C VAL A 654 2.30 -47.62 11.81
N THR A 655 3.24 -46.96 12.47
CA THR A 655 2.94 -45.97 13.53
C THR A 655 3.19 -44.55 13.04
N VAL A 656 2.20 -43.67 13.18
CA VAL A 656 2.32 -42.24 12.87
C VAL A 656 2.91 -41.51 14.08
N ARG A 657 4.22 -41.24 14.06
CA ARG A 657 4.95 -40.60 15.17
C ARG A 657 5.02 -39.09 15.09
N GLY A 658 4.83 -38.52 13.91
CA GLY A 658 4.85 -37.07 13.72
C GLY A 658 3.76 -36.63 12.76
N LEU A 659 3.27 -35.41 12.95
CA LEU A 659 2.47 -34.72 11.94
C LEU A 659 3.26 -33.56 11.36
N HIS A 660 3.15 -33.35 10.05
CA HIS A 660 3.80 -32.25 9.35
C HIS A 660 2.78 -31.44 8.55
N ALA A 661 2.88 -30.12 8.57
CA ALA A 661 2.21 -29.26 7.59
C ALA A 661 3.14 -28.16 7.11
N HIS A 662 3.08 -27.85 5.82
CA HIS A 662 3.81 -26.74 5.21
C HIS A 662 2.89 -26.00 4.25
N LEU A 663 2.53 -24.77 4.59
CA LEU A 663 1.48 -24.03 3.89
C LEU A 663 1.99 -22.99 2.88
N GLY A 664 3.30 -22.69 2.86
CA GLY A 664 3.85 -21.68 1.96
C GLY A 664 5.31 -21.27 2.17
N SER A 665 5.78 -20.34 1.31
CA SER A 665 7.09 -19.69 1.42
C SER A 665 7.00 -18.16 1.35
N GLY A 666 7.87 -17.47 2.10
CA GLY A 666 7.95 -16.01 2.10
C GLY A 666 7.01 -15.32 3.10
N ILE A 667 6.61 -16.01 4.17
CA ILE A 667 5.62 -15.51 5.13
C ILE A 667 6.33 -14.59 6.14
N LEU A 668 5.78 -13.39 6.36
CA LEU A 668 6.31 -12.40 7.30
C LEU A 668 5.43 -12.20 8.55
N ASP A 669 4.23 -12.81 8.58
CA ASP A 669 3.34 -12.76 9.74
C ASP A 669 3.63 -13.90 10.73
N ALA A 670 4.12 -13.56 11.91
CA ALA A 670 4.42 -14.49 12.99
C ALA A 670 3.20 -15.31 13.46
N LYS A 671 1.97 -14.79 13.33
CA LYS A 671 0.75 -15.49 13.80
C LYS A 671 0.49 -16.79 13.05
N HIS A 672 0.91 -16.86 11.78
CA HIS A 672 0.66 -17.99 10.89
C HIS A 672 1.06 -19.34 11.50
N TRP A 673 2.28 -19.44 12.02
CA TRP A 673 2.82 -20.68 12.59
C TRP A 673 2.09 -21.11 13.87
N GLY A 674 1.54 -20.18 14.64
CA GLY A 674 0.68 -20.50 15.78
C GLY A 674 -0.62 -21.18 15.36
N GLU A 675 -1.22 -20.75 14.26
CA GLU A 675 -2.44 -21.37 13.72
C GLU A 675 -2.17 -22.79 13.21
N VAL A 676 -1.08 -22.98 12.46
CA VAL A 676 -0.64 -24.30 11.96
C VAL A 676 -0.36 -25.24 13.13
N TYR A 677 0.38 -24.78 14.14
CA TYR A 677 0.67 -25.56 15.33
C TYR A 677 -0.63 -25.99 16.04
N GLY A 678 -1.55 -25.07 16.29
CA GLY A 678 -2.82 -25.39 16.96
C GLY A 678 -3.66 -26.43 16.19
N GLN A 679 -3.70 -26.34 14.86
CA GLN A 679 -4.42 -27.30 14.02
C GLN A 679 -3.77 -28.69 14.04
N LEU A 680 -2.45 -28.75 13.87
CA LEU A 680 -1.71 -30.01 13.96
C LEU A 680 -1.86 -30.67 15.34
N ALA A 681 -1.80 -29.88 16.42
CA ALA A 681 -2.00 -30.39 17.78
C ALA A 681 -3.40 -30.98 17.97
N SER A 682 -4.44 -30.30 17.48
CA SER A 682 -5.81 -30.83 17.53
C SER A 682 -5.98 -32.14 16.74
N LEU A 683 -5.25 -32.33 15.64
CA LEU A 683 -5.27 -33.57 14.87
C LEU A 683 -4.47 -34.67 15.58
N ALA A 684 -3.34 -34.32 16.20
CA ALA A 684 -2.48 -35.25 16.92
C ALA A 684 -3.20 -35.92 18.11
N GLU A 685 -4.03 -35.16 18.84
CA GLU A 685 -4.86 -35.71 19.94
C GLU A 685 -5.82 -36.80 19.46
N ARG A 686 -6.30 -36.73 18.20
CA ARG A 686 -7.17 -37.77 17.62
C ARG A 686 -6.41 -39.04 17.25
N ILE A 687 -5.11 -38.94 16.93
CA ILE A 687 -4.28 -40.06 16.47
C ILE A 687 -3.62 -40.78 17.65
N GLY A 688 -3.28 -40.06 18.73
CA GLY A 688 -2.80 -40.61 20.00
C GLY A 688 -1.37 -41.17 20.01
N SER A 689 -0.78 -41.50 18.86
CA SER A 689 0.59 -42.05 18.72
C SER A 689 1.67 -41.01 18.36
N VAL A 690 1.26 -39.75 18.19
CA VAL A 690 2.11 -38.63 17.75
C VAL A 690 2.96 -38.11 18.91
N ASP A 691 4.27 -37.95 18.67
CA ASP A 691 5.24 -37.45 19.66
C ASP A 691 5.77 -36.04 19.31
N PHE A 692 5.64 -35.61 18.06
CA PHE A 692 6.10 -34.31 17.59
C PHE A 692 5.26 -33.74 16.44
N LEU A 693 5.30 -32.43 16.30
CA LEU A 693 4.60 -31.67 15.28
C LEU A 693 5.61 -30.82 14.54
N ASP A 694 5.69 -31.01 13.23
CA ASP A 694 6.49 -30.20 12.32
C ASP A 694 5.59 -29.17 11.64
N ILE A 695 5.78 -27.90 11.97
CA ILE A 695 5.00 -26.80 11.37
C ILE A 695 5.63 -26.28 10.07
N GLY A 696 6.62 -27.00 9.54
CA GLY A 696 7.29 -26.74 8.30
C GLY A 696 8.17 -25.49 8.35
N GLY A 697 8.59 -25.04 7.16
CA GLY A 697 9.38 -23.83 6.97
C GLY A 697 8.56 -22.61 6.56
N GLY A 698 9.12 -21.87 5.60
CA GLY A 698 8.40 -20.80 4.90
C GLY A 698 8.68 -19.38 5.40
N LEU A 699 9.55 -19.24 6.40
CA LEU A 699 9.95 -17.95 6.95
C LEU A 699 10.48 -17.02 5.84
N GLY A 700 9.86 -15.84 5.73
CA GLY A 700 10.24 -14.83 4.78
C GLY A 700 11.50 -14.08 5.18
N VAL A 701 12.23 -13.62 4.17
CA VAL A 701 13.22 -12.54 4.30
C VAL A 701 12.73 -11.36 3.47
N PRO A 702 12.94 -10.11 3.93
CA PRO A 702 12.58 -8.90 3.20
C PRO A 702 13.18 -8.96 1.81
N SER A 703 12.35 -8.97 0.78
CA SER A 703 12.79 -9.04 -0.61
C SER A 703 12.73 -7.66 -1.24
N HIS A 704 11.76 -6.81 -0.89
CA HIS A 704 11.66 -5.45 -1.43
C HIS A 704 12.13 -4.37 -0.43
N PRO A 705 12.61 -3.21 -0.93
CA PRO A 705 12.96 -2.09 -0.07
C PRO A 705 11.78 -1.64 0.81
N GLY A 706 12.01 -1.57 2.12
CA GLY A 706 11.00 -1.12 3.10
C GLY A 706 10.09 -2.22 3.65
N GLU A 707 10.26 -3.47 3.24
CA GLU A 707 9.64 -4.61 3.93
C GLU A 707 10.27 -4.82 5.31
N ALA A 708 9.42 -5.08 6.30
CA ALA A 708 9.88 -5.40 7.65
C ALA A 708 10.40 -6.84 7.71
N ARG A 709 11.46 -7.05 8.50
CA ARG A 709 11.96 -8.39 8.81
C ARG A 709 10.96 -9.12 9.71
N LEU A 710 10.86 -10.44 9.54
CA LEU A 710 10.08 -11.29 10.45
C LEU A 710 10.60 -11.12 11.89
N ASP A 711 9.70 -10.76 12.80
CA ASP A 711 10.02 -10.63 14.21
C ASP A 711 10.08 -12.02 14.86
N ILE A 712 11.31 -12.49 15.09
CA ILE A 712 11.59 -13.80 15.69
C ILE A 712 11.13 -13.86 17.15
N ALA A 713 11.15 -12.75 17.89
CA ALA A 713 10.68 -12.72 19.26
C ALA A 713 9.15 -12.83 19.33
N ALA A 714 8.44 -12.11 18.45
CA ALA A 714 6.98 -12.23 18.32
C ALA A 714 6.56 -13.64 17.87
N LEU A 715 7.33 -14.26 16.95
CA LEU A 715 7.13 -15.65 16.56
C LEU A 715 7.25 -16.59 17.77
N ASP A 716 8.30 -16.47 18.58
CA ASP A 716 8.48 -17.32 19.76
C ASP A 716 7.35 -17.14 20.78
N GLU A 717 6.86 -15.91 20.97
CA GLU A 717 5.73 -15.63 21.87
C GLU A 717 4.45 -16.37 21.43
N VAL A 718 4.12 -16.28 20.14
CA VAL A 718 2.97 -16.97 19.56
C VAL A 718 3.10 -18.49 19.72
N LEU A 719 4.26 -19.05 19.39
CA LEU A 719 4.52 -20.48 19.48
C LEU A 719 4.49 -20.98 20.93
N ARG A 720 5.06 -20.22 21.88
CA ARG A 720 5.06 -20.55 23.31
C ARG A 720 3.66 -20.62 23.88
N LYS A 721 2.76 -19.72 23.44
CA LYS A 721 1.35 -19.74 23.84
C LYS A 721 0.68 -21.07 23.43
N VAL A 722 0.88 -21.52 22.20
CA VAL A 722 0.33 -22.80 21.73
C VAL A 722 0.99 -23.98 22.45
N LYS A 723 2.32 -23.97 22.60
CA LYS A 723 3.08 -25.01 23.30
C LYS A 723 2.62 -25.19 24.75
N SER A 724 2.25 -24.10 25.43
CA SER A 724 1.71 -24.17 26.80
C SER A 724 0.40 -24.95 26.91
N ALA A 725 -0.41 -24.97 25.84
CA ALA A 725 -1.64 -25.75 25.78
C ALA A 725 -1.40 -27.22 25.40
N TYR A 726 -0.28 -27.51 24.71
CA TYR A 726 0.08 -28.85 24.24
C TYR A 726 1.55 -29.21 24.58
N PRO A 727 1.91 -29.27 25.88
CA PRO A 727 3.31 -29.36 26.32
C PRO A 727 3.99 -30.71 26.04
N HIS A 728 3.21 -31.75 25.72
CA HIS A 728 3.70 -33.11 25.45
C HIS A 728 4.20 -33.30 24.01
N TYR A 729 3.81 -32.44 23.06
CA TYR A 729 4.32 -32.52 21.69
C TYR A 729 5.61 -31.72 21.53
N LYS A 730 6.64 -32.35 20.98
CA LYS A 730 7.84 -31.63 20.52
C LYS A 730 7.50 -30.81 19.28
N LEU A 731 7.98 -29.59 19.20
CA LEU A 731 7.76 -28.69 18.07
C LEU A 731 8.99 -28.64 17.17
N TRP A 732 8.81 -28.95 15.89
CA TRP A 732 9.85 -28.92 14.85
C TRP A 732 9.53 -27.85 13.81
N MET A 733 10.58 -27.30 13.18
CA MET A 733 10.46 -26.38 12.05
C MET A 733 11.54 -26.65 10.99
N GLU A 734 11.23 -26.30 9.73
CA GLU A 734 12.07 -26.59 8.56
C GLU A 734 12.54 -25.31 7.80
N PRO A 735 13.19 -24.33 8.44
CA PRO A 735 13.65 -23.13 7.74
C PRO A 735 14.71 -23.47 6.68
N GLY A 736 14.51 -22.99 5.45
CA GLY A 736 15.48 -23.10 4.36
C GLY A 736 15.96 -21.73 3.90
N ARG A 737 15.11 -21.06 3.09
CA ARG A 737 15.39 -19.74 2.50
C ARG A 737 15.89 -18.72 3.53
N TYR A 738 15.25 -18.65 4.70
CA TYR A 738 15.64 -17.73 5.77
C TYR A 738 17.13 -17.79 6.09
N LEU A 739 17.70 -18.99 6.24
CA LEU A 739 19.08 -19.17 6.68
C LEU A 739 20.13 -18.71 5.66
N VAL A 740 19.81 -18.80 4.37
CA VAL A 740 20.84 -18.69 3.32
C VAL A 740 20.57 -17.59 2.29
N ALA A 741 19.34 -17.09 2.14
CA ALA A 741 19.02 -16.08 1.13
C ALA A 741 19.94 -14.86 1.22
N ASP A 742 19.92 -14.17 2.37
CA ASP A 742 20.74 -12.97 2.63
C ASP A 742 22.24 -13.28 2.75
N ALA A 743 22.63 -14.55 2.88
CA ALA A 743 24.01 -14.96 2.98
C ALA A 743 24.70 -15.08 1.61
N GLY A 744 23.97 -15.03 0.50
CA GLY A 744 24.53 -15.24 -0.83
C GLY A 744 24.24 -14.12 -1.82
N VAL A 745 25.22 -13.85 -2.67
CA VAL A 745 25.11 -12.94 -3.81
C VAL A 745 25.60 -13.60 -5.09
N LEU A 746 25.10 -13.15 -6.24
CA LEU A 746 25.61 -13.50 -7.56
C LEU A 746 26.31 -12.28 -8.16
N ILE A 747 27.61 -12.41 -8.42
CA ILE A 747 28.44 -11.40 -9.05
C ILE A 747 28.50 -11.69 -10.55
N THR A 748 28.29 -10.65 -11.35
CA THR A 748 28.31 -10.71 -12.82
C THR A 748 28.94 -9.44 -13.38
N ARG A 749 29.31 -9.44 -14.66
CA ARG A 749 29.95 -8.31 -15.32
C ARG A 749 29.06 -7.73 -16.40
N VAL A 750 29.04 -6.41 -16.52
CA VAL A 750 28.40 -5.73 -17.65
C VAL A 750 29.17 -6.08 -18.93
N THR A 751 28.46 -6.63 -19.91
CA THR A 751 29.01 -6.95 -21.23
C THR A 751 28.77 -5.82 -22.21
N GLN A 752 27.54 -5.31 -22.28
CA GLN A 752 27.17 -4.28 -23.25
C GLN A 752 25.90 -3.53 -22.86
N GLN A 753 25.67 -2.39 -23.52
CA GLN A 753 24.43 -1.64 -23.43
C GLN A 753 23.73 -1.55 -24.78
N LYS A 754 22.39 -1.52 -24.78
CA LYS A 754 21.60 -1.37 -26.00
C LYS A 754 20.39 -0.47 -25.76
N GLY A 755 20.23 0.56 -26.57
CA GLY A 755 19.02 1.40 -26.60
C GLY A 755 17.99 0.89 -27.60
N LYS A 756 16.70 0.94 -27.26
CA LYS A 756 15.58 0.68 -28.18
C LYS A 756 14.38 1.56 -27.80
N GLY A 757 14.23 2.70 -28.49
CA GLY A 757 13.22 3.69 -28.12
C GLY A 757 13.51 4.25 -26.72
N SER A 758 12.51 4.23 -25.83
CA SER A 758 12.66 4.64 -24.43
C SER A 758 13.37 3.59 -23.55
N TRP A 759 13.62 2.39 -24.05
CA TRP A 759 14.23 1.30 -23.27
C TRP A 759 15.75 1.34 -23.37
N ARG A 760 16.42 1.15 -22.22
CA ARG A 760 17.86 0.85 -22.14
C ARG A 760 18.03 -0.56 -21.58
N TYR A 761 18.77 -1.40 -22.29
CA TYR A 761 19.15 -2.72 -21.85
C TYR A 761 20.59 -2.70 -21.36
N LEU A 762 20.83 -3.32 -20.20
CA LEU A 762 22.14 -3.59 -19.63
C LEU A 762 22.37 -5.09 -19.69
N GLY A 763 23.19 -5.52 -20.64
CA GLY A 763 23.58 -6.92 -20.79
C GLY A 763 24.63 -7.29 -19.74
N VAL A 764 24.44 -8.44 -19.11
CA VAL A 764 25.40 -9.04 -18.17
C VAL A 764 25.84 -10.43 -18.64
N ASP A 765 26.94 -10.95 -18.11
CA ASP A 765 27.51 -12.25 -18.51
C ASP A 765 26.84 -13.48 -17.87
N THR A 766 25.75 -13.28 -17.14
CA THR A 766 24.92 -14.32 -16.53
C THR A 766 23.46 -14.19 -16.96
N GLY A 767 22.70 -15.29 -16.94
CA GLY A 767 21.27 -15.27 -17.26
C GLY A 767 20.45 -16.21 -16.38
N MET A 768 19.25 -16.52 -16.86
CA MET A 768 18.31 -17.47 -16.27
C MET A 768 18.90 -18.87 -16.09
N ASN A 769 19.96 -19.21 -16.83
CA ASN A 769 20.70 -20.45 -16.65
C ASN A 769 21.38 -20.52 -15.27
N SER A 770 21.85 -19.38 -14.74
CA SER A 770 22.48 -19.32 -13.42
C SER A 770 21.49 -18.93 -12.34
N LEU A 771 20.59 -17.98 -12.61
CA LEU A 771 19.55 -17.51 -11.68
C LEU A 771 18.18 -17.50 -12.37
N ILE A 772 17.50 -18.64 -12.34
CA ILE A 772 16.22 -18.83 -13.05
C ILE A 772 15.02 -18.14 -12.36
N ARG A 773 15.15 -17.76 -11.09
CA ARG A 773 14.03 -17.34 -10.24
C ARG A 773 13.24 -16.15 -10.81
N PRO A 774 13.87 -15.07 -11.33
CA PRO A 774 13.16 -14.00 -12.02
C PRO A 774 12.33 -14.50 -13.19
N ALA A 775 12.89 -15.39 -14.02
CA ALA A 775 12.18 -15.94 -15.19
C ALA A 775 11.09 -16.96 -14.84
N LEU A 776 11.23 -17.69 -13.72
CA LEU A 776 10.34 -18.80 -13.37
C LEU A 776 9.08 -18.35 -12.61
N TYR A 777 9.23 -17.39 -11.70
CA TYR A 777 8.18 -16.92 -10.81
C TYR A 777 8.35 -15.44 -10.39
N ASP A 778 8.99 -14.63 -11.25
CA ASP A 778 9.13 -13.17 -11.08
C ASP A 778 9.79 -12.76 -9.75
N ALA A 779 10.74 -13.56 -9.28
CA ALA A 779 11.47 -13.26 -8.05
C ALA A 779 12.21 -11.92 -8.17
N TRP A 780 11.93 -11.01 -7.25
CA TRP A 780 12.69 -9.77 -7.15
C TRP A 780 14.00 -10.00 -6.41
N HIS A 781 15.07 -9.43 -6.95
CA HIS A 781 16.39 -9.34 -6.31
C HIS A 781 16.87 -7.89 -6.35
N GLU A 782 17.59 -7.47 -5.32
CA GLU A 782 18.29 -6.19 -5.36
C GLU A 782 19.47 -6.34 -6.33
N ILE A 783 19.57 -5.41 -7.27
CA ILE A 783 20.67 -5.36 -8.24
C ILE A 783 21.38 -4.04 -8.05
N VAL A 784 22.69 -4.09 -7.85
CA VAL A 784 23.53 -2.90 -7.70
C VAL A 784 24.72 -2.96 -8.66
N ASN A 785 25.18 -1.79 -9.09
CA ASN A 785 26.50 -1.67 -9.70
C ASN A 785 27.51 -1.56 -8.56
N LEU A 786 28.21 -2.65 -8.24
CA LEU A 786 29.12 -2.72 -7.10
C LEU A 786 30.35 -1.81 -7.31
N THR A 787 30.80 -1.68 -8.56
CA THR A 787 31.89 -0.78 -8.95
C THR A 787 31.53 0.69 -8.67
N ARG A 788 30.26 1.06 -8.86
CA ARG A 788 29.76 2.44 -8.79
C ARG A 788 28.74 2.65 -7.67
N LEU A 789 28.82 1.89 -6.59
CA LEU A 789 27.76 1.80 -5.58
C LEU A 789 27.34 3.16 -5.00
N ASP A 790 28.29 4.08 -4.85
CA ASP A 790 28.09 5.41 -4.25
C ASP A 790 27.74 6.50 -5.28
N GLU A 791 27.70 6.17 -6.57
CA GLU A 791 27.30 7.09 -7.62
C GLU A 791 25.76 7.24 -7.67
N PRO A 792 25.22 8.40 -8.08
CA PRO A 792 23.78 8.59 -8.17
C PRO A 792 23.15 7.68 -9.23
N ALA A 793 22.03 7.03 -8.88
CA ALA A 793 21.28 6.15 -9.77
C ALA A 793 20.45 6.94 -10.80
N THR A 794 21.10 7.47 -11.84
CA THR A 794 20.48 8.34 -12.84
C THR A 794 19.90 7.61 -14.06
N ALA A 795 20.30 6.36 -14.31
CA ALA A 795 19.90 5.57 -15.47
C ALA A 795 18.86 4.50 -15.12
N LEU A 796 17.91 4.26 -16.03
CA LEU A 796 16.91 3.20 -15.91
C LEU A 796 17.22 2.08 -16.91
N TYR A 797 17.44 0.85 -16.44
CA TYR A 797 17.83 -0.29 -17.26
C TYR A 797 16.90 -1.49 -17.13
N GLN A 798 16.79 -2.28 -18.20
CA GLN A 798 16.44 -3.70 -18.16
C GLN A 798 17.74 -4.50 -18.07
N VAL A 799 17.97 -5.17 -16.95
CA VAL A 799 19.15 -6.03 -16.74
C VAL A 799 18.84 -7.41 -17.31
N VAL A 800 19.57 -7.80 -18.35
CA VAL A 800 19.30 -9.00 -19.15
C VAL A 800 20.54 -9.87 -19.29
N GLY A 801 20.32 -11.18 -19.41
CA GLY A 801 21.40 -12.13 -19.63
C GLY A 801 21.66 -12.43 -21.12
N PRO A 802 22.58 -13.37 -21.40
CA PRO A 802 22.99 -13.73 -22.75
C PRO A 802 22.25 -14.96 -23.34
N ILE A 803 21.21 -15.47 -22.68
CA ILE A 803 20.40 -16.63 -23.11
C ILE A 803 19.41 -16.18 -24.19
N CYS A 804 19.17 -17.05 -25.18
CA CYS A 804 18.37 -16.73 -26.38
C CYS A 804 16.85 -16.77 -26.13
N GLU A 805 16.41 -16.40 -24.92
CA GLU A 805 15.05 -16.55 -24.46
C GLU A 805 14.52 -15.18 -24.07
N SER A 806 13.30 -14.85 -24.49
CA SER A 806 12.70 -13.54 -24.17
C SER A 806 12.50 -13.33 -22.66
N GLY A 807 12.47 -14.42 -21.90
CA GLY A 807 12.41 -14.40 -20.44
C GLY A 807 13.75 -14.26 -19.73
N ASP A 808 14.88 -14.12 -20.45
CA ASP A 808 16.21 -13.94 -19.83
C ASP A 808 16.43 -12.50 -19.31
N VAL A 809 15.55 -12.13 -18.39
CA VAL A 809 15.52 -10.84 -17.72
C VAL A 809 15.81 -11.08 -16.24
N ILE A 810 16.96 -10.62 -15.78
CA ILE A 810 17.38 -10.73 -14.39
C ILE A 810 16.71 -9.66 -13.53
N GLY A 811 16.49 -8.48 -14.10
CA GLY A 811 15.79 -7.41 -13.40
C GLY A 811 15.21 -6.38 -14.37
N SER A 812 13.91 -6.19 -14.29
CA SER A 812 13.23 -5.16 -15.05
C SER A 812 13.36 -3.81 -14.36
N ASP A 813 13.45 -2.74 -15.15
CA ASP A 813 13.14 -1.39 -14.68
C ASP A 813 14.01 -0.87 -13.52
N ARG A 814 15.29 -1.25 -13.53
CA ARG A 814 16.26 -0.99 -12.46
C ARG A 814 16.90 0.38 -12.60
N ARG A 815 16.75 1.24 -11.57
CA ARG A 815 17.51 2.48 -11.44
C ARG A 815 18.93 2.17 -10.94
N LEU A 816 19.92 2.48 -11.76
CA LEU A 816 21.33 2.25 -11.48
C LEU A 816 22.17 3.47 -11.88
N PRO A 817 23.39 3.62 -11.36
CA PRO A 817 24.37 4.54 -11.93
C PRO A 817 24.57 4.27 -13.43
N GLU A 818 25.09 5.26 -14.15
CA GLU A 818 25.50 5.07 -15.54
C GLU A 818 26.57 3.97 -15.62
N ALA A 819 26.15 2.79 -16.05
CA ALA A 819 27.00 1.61 -16.11
C ALA A 819 27.89 1.65 -17.34
N LYS A 820 29.00 0.91 -17.33
CA LYS A 820 29.90 0.71 -18.48
C LYS A 820 30.29 -0.76 -18.60
N GLU A 821 30.69 -1.17 -19.80
CA GLU A 821 31.30 -2.47 -20.00
C GLU A 821 32.44 -2.68 -19.00
N GLY A 822 32.48 -3.88 -18.41
CA GLY A 822 33.47 -4.23 -17.39
C GLY A 822 33.08 -3.88 -15.96
N ASP A 823 32.05 -3.06 -15.72
CA ASP A 823 31.55 -2.83 -14.37
C ASP A 823 31.06 -4.15 -13.74
N VAL A 824 31.35 -4.32 -12.45
CA VAL A 824 30.93 -5.47 -11.66
C VAL A 824 29.55 -5.19 -11.07
N MET A 825 28.59 -6.04 -11.42
CA MET A 825 27.22 -6.01 -10.91
C MET A 825 27.05 -7.07 -9.83
N LEU A 826 26.25 -6.76 -8.82
CA LEU A 826 25.89 -7.68 -7.75
C LEU A 826 24.38 -7.86 -7.72
N ILE A 827 23.94 -9.11 -7.68
CA ILE A 827 22.55 -9.51 -7.48
C ILE A 827 22.45 -10.11 -6.07
N ALA A 828 21.77 -9.41 -5.17
CA ALA A 828 21.65 -9.81 -3.77
C ALA A 828 20.65 -10.95 -3.57
N GLN A 829 20.63 -11.53 -2.36
CA GLN A 829 19.69 -12.58 -1.96
C GLN A 829 19.68 -13.83 -2.85
N ALA A 830 20.83 -14.13 -3.46
CA ALA A 830 21.03 -15.24 -4.38
C ALA A 830 21.53 -16.52 -3.66
N GLY A 831 21.59 -16.50 -2.32
CA GLY A 831 22.04 -17.66 -1.54
C GLY A 831 21.03 -18.79 -1.41
N ALA A 832 19.74 -18.52 -1.65
CA ALA A 832 18.68 -19.53 -1.70
C ALA A 832 18.15 -19.70 -3.12
N TYR A 833 18.01 -20.95 -3.57
CA TYR A 833 17.41 -21.30 -4.86
C TYR A 833 18.11 -20.65 -6.08
N GLY A 834 19.39 -20.25 -5.92
CA GLY A 834 20.25 -19.78 -6.99
C GLY A 834 20.91 -20.96 -7.69
N LYS A 835 22.16 -21.26 -7.30
CA LYS A 835 22.95 -22.37 -7.87
C LYS A 835 22.21 -23.70 -7.95
N VAL A 836 21.46 -24.09 -6.92
CA VAL A 836 20.71 -25.35 -6.89
C VAL A 836 19.62 -25.47 -7.95
N MET A 837 19.19 -24.34 -8.54
CA MET A 837 18.27 -24.30 -9.69
C MET A 837 18.96 -23.91 -11.00
N SER A 838 20.29 -23.81 -11.01
CA SER A 838 21.04 -23.51 -12.22
C SER A 838 21.04 -24.71 -13.17
N SER A 839 21.25 -24.43 -14.45
CA SER A 839 21.28 -25.45 -15.50
C SER A 839 22.32 -25.14 -16.56
N PRO A 840 22.87 -26.15 -17.25
CA PRO A 840 23.76 -25.96 -18.40
C PRO A 840 22.96 -25.61 -19.67
N TYR A 841 21.83 -24.92 -19.54
CA TYR A 841 20.99 -24.53 -20.67
C TYR A 841 21.78 -23.67 -21.66
N ASN A 842 21.59 -23.92 -22.96
CA ASN A 842 22.42 -23.39 -24.04
C ASN A 842 23.92 -23.73 -23.93
N LEU A 843 24.26 -24.82 -23.22
CA LEU A 843 25.64 -25.28 -22.98
C LEU A 843 26.55 -24.17 -22.41
N ARG A 844 25.97 -23.29 -21.59
CA ARG A 844 26.71 -22.27 -20.85
C ARG A 844 27.29 -22.89 -19.59
N ASP A 845 28.51 -22.49 -19.25
CA ASP A 845 29.15 -22.90 -18.01
C ASP A 845 28.33 -22.43 -16.80
N GLU A 846 28.36 -23.23 -15.74
CA GLU A 846 27.72 -22.85 -14.48
C GLU A 846 28.58 -21.83 -13.73
N ALA A 847 27.93 -20.91 -13.02
CA ALA A 847 28.64 -19.99 -12.13
C ALA A 847 29.39 -20.75 -11.03
N GLU A 848 30.64 -20.35 -10.76
CA GLU A 848 31.45 -20.90 -9.67
C GLU A 848 30.87 -20.50 -8.31
N GLU A 849 31.13 -21.30 -7.27
CA GLU A 849 30.72 -21.00 -5.89
C GLU A 849 31.96 -20.71 -5.02
N ILE A 850 31.93 -19.59 -4.30
CA ILE A 850 33.00 -19.14 -3.40
C ILE A 850 32.44 -18.95 -2.00
N ILE A 851 33.24 -19.32 -0.99
CA ILE A 851 32.91 -19.13 0.43
C ILE A 851 33.74 -18.00 1.02
N LEU A 852 33.08 -17.11 1.76
CA LEU A 852 33.68 -16.15 2.68
C LEU A 852 33.41 -16.61 4.12
N GLU A 853 34.45 -16.57 4.95
CA GLU A 853 34.44 -17.05 6.35
C GLU A 853 34.30 -15.95 7.39
#